data_AF-A0A4V6BGK6-F1
#
_entry.id   AF-A0A4V6BGK6-F1
#
_cell.length_a   1.000
_cell.length_b   1.000
_cell.length_c   1.000
_cell.angle_alpha   90.00
_cell.angle_beta   90.00
_cell.angle_gamma   90.00
#
_symmetry.space_group_name_H-M   'P 1'
#
loop_
_entity.id
_entity.type
_entity.pdbx_description
1 polymer ?
#
loop_
_entity_poly.entity_id
_entity_poly.type
_entity_poly.pdbx_seq_one_letter_code
_entity_poly.pdbx_strand_id
1 'polypeptide(L)'
;MAERRRIGSPALEVRGLNVYYGASHALQGVDLTLDGGVISVVGRNGMGKTTLCKAIMGLVPVSSGSITFNGEQLVGRSPAQISQLGIGYVPQGRRLWRSLTVDEHLRMVGAGHKGAWTADRIYTTFPRLAERRNNGGGQLSGGEQQMLAIARALLVNPKLLVMDEPTEGLAPVIVAQVEELLLRIGEEEGIDVLVIEQNIGVATTVATQVSIMVNGRVNRVIESGQLAADRDLQQRLLGVGRHSEDDGRRQDVSAEQRGERAAAPAQNAVGKIYMSNPTPPTRWSKPTPMRQILQSARTMTSGSAGAATPISIANPELRPLSSSGEQVVLVAGTLDTKGEELRFVRDIIRNAGLAVRIADLSTSGSHSGAEIPAHQIAAYHPRGASGVFVGDRGEAVAGMTLAFERWTSRQSGIAGIIAAGGSGGTAIAAPAMRALPVGVPKLIVSTIASGDVGAYVGPSDITMMHSVADVQGLNSITREVLANAANAMVGMVRARRDAGRQGIGAQERPTVALTMFGVTTQCVRQITGALEADYDCLVFHATGIGGRSMEKLVDSRLVQGVIDITTTEICDMLVGGIFPATEDRFGAMIRARMPYIGSCGALDMVNFGAYETVPQAFHARNLYRHNPQITLMRTTAEENAAMGKWIGDRLNLMEGPVRFFLPEGGVSALDAPGKPFHDPAADDALFRALESTVRQTSARQLIRLPHNINDPEFSAEIVKSFIALNGGGRPRRRASGR
;
A
#
# COMPACT_ATOMS: atom_id res chain seq x y z
N MET A 1 -53.49 -22.39 -2.35
CA MET A 1 -53.79 -22.19 -0.92
C MET A 1 -52.47 -22.23 -0.17
N ALA A 2 -52.20 -21.21 0.63
CA ALA A 2 -50.95 -20.98 1.34
C ALA A 2 -50.66 -22.09 2.35
N GLU A 3 -49.52 -22.76 2.21
CA GLU A 3 -49.01 -23.66 3.24
C GLU A 3 -48.12 -22.84 4.18
N ARG A 4 -48.68 -22.56 5.37
CA ARG A 4 -48.01 -21.90 6.48
C ARG A 4 -46.71 -22.66 6.82
N ARG A 5 -45.54 -22.11 6.45
CA ARG A 5 -44.27 -22.53 7.06
C ARG A 5 -44.38 -22.31 8.58
N ARG A 6 -44.16 -23.38 9.34
CA ARG A 6 -44.09 -23.36 10.81
C ARG A 6 -43.15 -22.24 11.25
N ILE A 7 -43.57 -21.42 12.22
CA ILE A 7 -42.70 -20.49 12.94
C ILE A 7 -41.75 -21.37 13.76
N GLY A 8 -40.65 -21.81 13.14
CA GLY A 8 -39.55 -22.47 13.82
C GLY A 8 -38.71 -21.44 14.57
N SER A 9 -38.07 -21.85 15.66
CA SER A 9 -37.05 -21.02 16.31
C SER A 9 -35.97 -20.63 15.30
N PRO A 10 -35.45 -19.38 15.35
CA PRO A 10 -34.41 -18.95 14.43
C PRO A 10 -33.18 -19.85 14.57
N ALA A 11 -32.55 -20.17 13.43
CA ALA A 11 -31.33 -20.96 13.39
C ALA A 11 -30.25 -20.33 14.28
N LEU A 12 -30.03 -19.01 14.16
CA LEU A 12 -29.15 -18.24 15.05
C LEU A 12 -29.85 -16.94 15.47
N GLU A 13 -29.79 -16.62 16.75
CA GLU A 13 -30.31 -15.37 17.28
C GLU A 13 -29.31 -14.74 18.28
N VAL A 14 -28.92 -13.52 17.99
CA VAL A 14 -28.05 -12.68 18.80
C VAL A 14 -28.89 -11.50 19.29
N ARG A 15 -28.95 -11.28 20.60
CA ARG A 15 -29.73 -10.18 21.19
C ARG A 15 -28.90 -9.35 22.16
N GLY A 16 -28.89 -8.04 21.97
CA GLY A 16 -28.25 -7.07 22.85
C GLY A 16 -26.80 -7.40 23.18
N LEU A 17 -26.06 -7.98 22.23
CA LEU A 17 -24.74 -8.55 22.49
C LEU A 17 -23.68 -7.48 22.71
N ASN A 18 -23.00 -7.56 23.86
CA ASN A 18 -21.92 -6.66 24.22
C ASN A 18 -20.61 -7.42 24.47
N VAL A 19 -19.54 -6.98 23.81
CA VAL A 19 -18.19 -7.57 23.94
C VAL A 19 -17.17 -6.46 24.07
N TYR A 20 -16.24 -6.62 25.01
CA TYR A 20 -15.18 -5.66 25.29
C TYR A 20 -13.80 -6.33 25.15
N TYR A 21 -12.83 -5.60 24.60
CA TYR A 21 -11.41 -5.94 24.71
C TYR A 21 -10.73 -4.87 25.56
N GLY A 22 -10.45 -5.20 26.82
CA GLY A 22 -10.02 -4.20 27.79
C GLY A 22 -11.04 -3.07 27.89
N ALA A 23 -10.63 -1.82 27.63
CA ALA A 23 -11.51 -0.65 27.64
C ALA A 23 -12.31 -0.45 26.33
N SER A 24 -12.03 -1.21 25.26
CA SER A 24 -12.67 -1.02 23.96
C SER A 24 -13.99 -1.80 23.85
N HIS A 25 -15.11 -1.10 23.65
CA HIS A 25 -16.43 -1.68 23.46
C HIS A 25 -16.65 -2.09 21.99
N ALA A 26 -16.28 -3.34 21.67
CA ALA A 26 -16.18 -3.83 20.30
C ALA A 26 -17.51 -4.26 19.67
N LEU A 27 -18.43 -4.84 20.46
CA LEU A 27 -19.82 -5.07 20.07
C LEU A 27 -20.72 -4.32 21.05
N GLN A 28 -21.64 -3.50 20.55
CA GLN A 28 -22.38 -2.50 21.34
C GLN A 28 -23.88 -2.72 21.30
N GLY A 29 -24.35 -3.86 21.82
CA GLY A 29 -25.76 -4.23 21.77
C GLY A 29 -26.14 -4.71 20.37
N VAL A 30 -25.38 -5.67 19.83
CA VAL A 30 -25.69 -6.25 18.51
C VAL A 30 -26.94 -7.12 18.60
N ASP A 31 -27.88 -6.87 17.69
CA ASP A 31 -29.01 -7.72 17.39
C ASP A 31 -28.85 -8.29 15.97
N LEU A 32 -28.95 -9.62 15.83
CA LEU A 32 -28.87 -10.32 14.55
C LEU A 32 -29.68 -11.61 14.61
N THR A 33 -30.57 -11.82 13.64
CA THR A 33 -31.40 -13.02 13.55
C THR A 33 -31.22 -13.67 12.18
N LEU A 34 -30.96 -14.97 12.18
CA LEU A 34 -30.95 -15.84 11.01
C LEU A 34 -32.05 -16.88 11.21
N ASP A 35 -33.14 -16.76 10.46
CA ASP A 35 -34.24 -17.72 10.50
C ASP A 35 -33.86 -19.04 9.80
N GLY A 36 -33.09 -18.94 8.71
CA GLY A 36 -32.49 -20.06 7.98
C GLY A 36 -31.92 -19.62 6.62
N GLY A 37 -31.08 -20.45 6.00
CA GLY A 37 -30.39 -20.14 4.74
C GLY A 37 -29.13 -19.30 4.95
N VAL A 38 -28.87 -18.34 4.05
CA VAL A 38 -27.65 -17.51 4.08
C VAL A 38 -27.95 -16.08 4.50
N ILE A 39 -27.26 -15.59 5.54
CA ILE A 39 -27.21 -14.16 5.91
C ILE A 39 -25.80 -13.63 5.77
N SER A 40 -25.70 -12.41 5.26
CA SER A 40 -24.43 -11.69 5.19
C SER A 40 -24.39 -10.55 6.19
N VAL A 41 -23.26 -10.36 6.87
CA VAL A 41 -22.99 -9.13 7.64
C VAL A 41 -21.84 -8.41 6.97
N VAL A 42 -22.09 -7.16 6.57
CA VAL A 42 -21.10 -6.32 5.89
C VAL A 42 -20.76 -5.10 6.73
N GLY A 43 -19.49 -4.75 6.72
CA GLY A 43 -18.98 -3.56 7.38
C GLY A 43 -17.50 -3.38 7.08
N ARG A 44 -17.00 -2.17 7.34
CA ARG A 44 -15.57 -1.89 7.17
C ARG A 44 -14.71 -2.64 8.18
N ASN A 45 -13.40 -2.61 7.95
CA ASN A 45 -12.43 -3.15 8.89
C ASN A 45 -12.51 -2.40 10.22
N GLY A 46 -12.45 -3.15 11.32
CA GLY A 46 -12.58 -2.62 12.68
C GLY A 46 -14.02 -2.39 13.18
N MET A 47 -15.06 -2.70 12.40
CA MET A 47 -16.46 -2.47 12.82
C MET A 47 -17.04 -3.51 13.79
N GLY A 48 -16.25 -4.51 14.22
CA GLY A 48 -16.70 -5.56 15.15
C GLY A 48 -17.05 -6.90 14.49
N LYS A 49 -16.95 -7.01 13.17
CA LYS A 49 -17.34 -8.20 12.40
C LYS A 49 -16.70 -9.52 12.88
N THR A 50 -15.37 -9.59 12.86
CA THR A 50 -14.59 -10.72 13.40
C THR A 50 -14.87 -10.96 14.89
N THR A 51 -15.16 -9.91 15.66
CA THR A 51 -15.53 -10.04 17.08
C THR A 51 -16.87 -10.74 17.24
N LEU A 52 -17.84 -10.49 16.36
CA LEU A 52 -19.12 -11.19 16.35
C LEU A 52 -18.93 -12.69 16.09
N CYS A 53 -18.14 -13.07 15.09
CA CYS A 53 -17.79 -14.48 14.84
C CYS A 53 -17.14 -15.14 16.07
N LYS A 54 -16.14 -14.47 16.64
CA LYS A 54 -15.46 -14.98 17.84
C LYS A 54 -16.41 -15.12 19.03
N ALA A 55 -17.36 -14.20 19.20
CA ALA A 55 -18.34 -14.25 20.28
C ALA A 55 -19.30 -15.43 20.10
N ILE A 56 -19.80 -15.66 18.87
CA ILE A 56 -20.62 -16.83 18.53
C ILE A 56 -19.86 -18.13 18.82
N MET A 57 -18.55 -18.16 18.51
CA MET A 57 -17.70 -19.32 18.75
C MET A 57 -17.17 -19.45 20.19
N GLY A 58 -17.57 -18.57 21.12
CA GLY A 58 -17.09 -18.58 22.51
C GLY A 58 -15.58 -18.34 22.66
N LEU A 59 -14.94 -17.75 21.64
CA LEU A 59 -13.50 -17.43 21.62
C LEU A 59 -13.18 -16.11 22.34
N VAL A 60 -14.20 -15.33 22.67
CA VAL A 60 -14.09 -14.09 23.43
C VAL A 60 -15.19 -14.02 24.50
N PRO A 61 -14.91 -13.43 25.67
CA PRO A 61 -15.91 -13.30 26.71
C PRO A 61 -17.00 -12.31 26.29
N VAL A 62 -18.25 -12.74 26.44
CA VAL A 62 -19.44 -11.90 26.26
C VAL A 62 -19.75 -11.21 27.59
N SER A 63 -19.86 -9.88 27.58
CA SER A 63 -20.10 -9.09 28.80
C SER A 63 -21.58 -9.01 29.15
N SER A 64 -22.46 -8.90 28.16
CA SER A 64 -23.91 -8.96 28.32
C SER A 64 -24.60 -9.28 26.99
N GLY A 65 -25.88 -9.63 27.05
CA GLY A 65 -26.66 -10.12 25.90
C GLY A 65 -26.70 -11.65 25.81
N SER A 66 -27.30 -12.17 24.74
CA SER A 66 -27.47 -13.60 24.51
C SER A 66 -27.18 -14.01 23.08
N ILE A 67 -26.73 -15.25 22.91
CA ILE A 67 -26.54 -15.88 21.60
C ILE A 67 -27.19 -17.26 21.67
N THR A 68 -28.28 -17.47 20.96
CA THR A 68 -28.99 -18.76 20.88
C THR A 68 -28.82 -19.39 19.50
N PHE A 69 -28.56 -20.68 19.47
CA PHE A 69 -28.46 -21.48 18.24
C PHE A 69 -29.44 -22.63 18.32
N ASN A 70 -30.42 -22.70 17.41
CA ASN A 70 -31.51 -23.68 17.45
C ASN A 70 -32.21 -23.76 18.82
N GLY A 71 -32.36 -22.61 19.49
CA GLY A 71 -32.94 -22.50 20.83
C GLY A 71 -31.98 -22.79 22.00
N GLU A 72 -30.75 -23.24 21.74
CA GLU A 72 -29.73 -23.47 22.79
C GLU A 72 -28.85 -22.23 23.03
N GLN A 73 -28.71 -21.81 24.29
CA GLN A 73 -27.82 -20.71 24.67
C GLN A 73 -26.34 -21.10 24.49
N LEU A 74 -25.57 -20.25 23.80
CA LEU A 74 -24.14 -20.41 23.56
C LEU A 74 -23.26 -19.65 24.57
N VAL A 75 -23.74 -18.52 25.09
CA VAL A 75 -22.96 -17.70 26.04
C VAL A 75 -22.58 -18.53 27.27
N GLY A 76 -21.30 -18.52 27.62
CA GLY A 76 -20.73 -19.29 28.75
C GLY A 76 -20.29 -20.71 28.39
N ARG A 77 -20.58 -21.20 27.18
CA ARG A 77 -20.03 -22.47 26.69
C ARG A 77 -18.60 -22.28 26.16
N SER A 78 -17.80 -23.33 26.27
CA SER A 78 -16.47 -23.38 25.66
C SER A 78 -16.57 -23.54 24.13
N PRO A 79 -15.55 -23.11 23.36
CA PRO A 79 -15.51 -23.31 21.92
C PRO A 79 -15.71 -24.78 21.48
N ALA A 80 -15.20 -25.74 22.27
CA ALA A 80 -15.36 -27.16 22.00
C ALA A 80 -16.84 -27.60 22.12
N GLN A 81 -17.54 -27.14 23.15
CA GLN A 81 -18.98 -27.41 23.33
C GLN A 81 -19.80 -26.77 22.22
N ILE A 82 -19.47 -25.55 21.81
CA ILE A 82 -20.15 -24.84 20.71
C ILE A 82 -19.96 -25.58 19.38
N SER A 83 -18.75 -26.04 19.09
CA SER A 83 -18.48 -26.83 17.89
C SER A 83 -19.27 -28.15 17.88
N GLN A 84 -19.39 -28.83 19.03
CA GLN A 84 -20.18 -30.06 19.18
C GLN A 84 -21.69 -29.87 18.97
N LEU A 85 -22.22 -28.65 19.14
CA LEU A 85 -23.61 -28.33 18.80
C LEU A 85 -23.86 -28.29 17.28
N GLY A 86 -22.79 -28.37 16.47
CA GLY A 86 -22.85 -28.35 15.02
C GLY A 86 -22.58 -26.98 14.41
N ILE A 87 -21.77 -26.13 15.06
CA ILE A 87 -21.32 -24.87 14.47
C ILE A 87 -19.91 -25.04 13.90
N GLY A 88 -19.80 -24.91 12.58
CA GLY A 88 -18.53 -24.91 11.85
C GLY A 88 -18.01 -23.48 11.70
N TYR A 89 -16.71 -23.28 11.85
CA TYR A 89 -16.09 -21.95 11.77
C TYR A 89 -14.92 -21.92 10.79
N VAL A 90 -14.97 -20.97 9.85
CA VAL A 90 -13.87 -20.63 8.95
C VAL A 90 -13.33 -19.26 9.37
N PRO A 91 -12.23 -19.21 10.14
CA PRO A 91 -11.62 -17.96 10.58
C PRO A 91 -10.89 -17.23 9.45
N GLN A 92 -10.72 -15.92 9.63
CA GLN A 92 -9.85 -15.10 8.79
C GLN A 92 -8.42 -15.67 8.74
N GLY A 93 -7.80 -15.60 7.57
CA GLY A 93 -6.41 -16.03 7.35
C GLY A 93 -6.21 -17.54 7.16
N ARG A 94 -7.27 -18.29 6.82
CA ARG A 94 -7.28 -19.71 6.37
C ARG A 94 -6.87 -20.75 7.43
N ARG A 95 -5.95 -20.41 8.35
CA ARG A 95 -5.52 -21.17 9.54
C ARG A 95 -5.27 -22.66 9.28
N LEU A 96 -4.42 -22.96 8.30
CA LEU A 96 -4.03 -24.32 7.91
C LEU A 96 -2.72 -24.79 8.58
N TRP A 97 -2.56 -26.10 8.75
CA TRP A 97 -1.27 -26.70 9.14
C TRP A 97 -0.40 -26.86 7.89
N ARG A 98 0.55 -25.97 7.70
CA ARG A 98 1.35 -25.92 6.46
C ARG A 98 2.09 -27.23 6.14
N SER A 99 2.44 -28.01 7.16
CA SER A 99 3.16 -29.28 7.06
C SER A 99 2.29 -30.50 6.73
N LEU A 100 0.96 -30.41 6.89
CA LEU A 100 0.06 -31.52 6.60
C LEU A 100 -0.43 -31.44 5.16
N THR A 101 -0.53 -32.58 4.50
CA THR A 101 -1.13 -32.70 3.17
C THR A 101 -2.62 -32.41 3.19
N VAL A 102 -3.22 -32.16 2.03
CA VAL A 102 -4.69 -32.00 1.89
C VAL A 102 -5.40 -33.23 2.49
N ASP A 103 -4.98 -34.44 2.14
CA ASP A 103 -5.57 -35.67 2.68
C ASP A 103 -5.42 -35.79 4.19
N GLU A 104 -4.25 -35.45 4.74
CA GLU A 104 -4.03 -35.46 6.18
C GLU A 104 -4.91 -34.44 6.91
N HIS A 105 -5.12 -33.24 6.35
CA HIS A 105 -6.08 -32.28 6.91
C HIS A 105 -7.49 -32.86 6.94
N LEU A 106 -7.97 -33.39 5.81
CA LEU A 106 -9.33 -33.89 5.69
C LEU A 106 -9.57 -35.13 6.56
N ARG A 107 -8.61 -36.06 6.61
CA ARG A 107 -8.72 -37.24 7.47
C ARG A 107 -8.63 -36.89 8.95
N MET A 108 -7.73 -35.99 9.34
CA MET A 108 -7.58 -35.60 10.74
C MET A 108 -8.83 -34.91 11.28
N VAL A 109 -9.47 -34.03 10.48
CA VAL A 109 -10.70 -33.34 10.90
C VAL A 109 -11.93 -34.23 10.77
N GLY A 110 -12.01 -35.02 9.69
CA GLY A 110 -13.13 -35.94 9.46
C GLY A 110 -13.14 -37.15 10.40
N ALA A 111 -12.00 -37.52 10.99
CA ALA A 111 -11.91 -38.63 11.94
C ALA A 111 -12.83 -38.39 13.15
N GLY A 112 -13.79 -39.29 13.37
CA GLY A 112 -14.72 -39.25 14.50
C GLY A 112 -16.03 -38.50 14.25
N HIS A 113 -16.19 -37.81 13.12
CA HIS A 113 -17.45 -37.16 12.74
C HIS A 113 -18.26 -38.08 11.80
N LYS A 114 -19.55 -38.23 12.07
CA LYS A 114 -20.49 -38.98 11.23
C LYS A 114 -21.47 -38.00 10.60
N GLY A 115 -21.59 -38.02 9.28
CA GLY A 115 -22.56 -37.20 8.57
C GLY A 115 -22.36 -37.21 7.06
N ALA A 116 -23.07 -36.31 6.37
CA ALA A 116 -23.11 -36.25 4.93
C ALA A 116 -21.83 -35.69 4.28
N TRP A 117 -21.02 -34.93 5.03
CA TRP A 117 -19.72 -34.42 4.59
C TRP A 117 -18.61 -35.38 4.98
N THR A 118 -18.15 -36.16 4.01
CA THR A 118 -17.00 -37.07 4.11
C THR A 118 -15.83 -36.55 3.28
N ALA A 119 -14.61 -37.04 3.51
CA ALA A 119 -13.46 -36.68 2.69
C ALA A 119 -13.71 -36.95 1.19
N ASP A 120 -14.37 -38.07 0.85
CA ASP A 120 -14.72 -38.42 -0.53
C ASP A 120 -15.73 -37.44 -1.15
N ARG A 121 -16.72 -36.99 -0.36
CA ARG A 121 -17.64 -35.94 -0.81
C ARG A 121 -16.90 -34.62 -1.01
N ILE A 122 -16.00 -34.25 -0.09
CA ILE A 122 -15.16 -33.06 -0.23
C ILE A 122 -14.35 -33.12 -1.52
N TYR A 123 -13.78 -34.26 -1.89
CA TYR A 123 -13.04 -34.37 -3.16
C TYR A 123 -13.92 -34.21 -4.40
N THR A 124 -15.18 -34.67 -4.32
CA THR A 124 -16.17 -34.44 -5.38
C THR A 124 -16.58 -32.97 -5.46
N THR A 125 -16.82 -32.31 -4.32
CA THR A 125 -17.24 -30.91 -4.23
C THR A 125 -16.09 -29.95 -4.56
N PHE A 126 -14.85 -30.32 -4.23
CA PHE A 126 -13.64 -29.54 -4.45
C PHE A 126 -12.63 -30.34 -5.30
N PRO A 127 -12.84 -30.48 -6.63
CA PRO A 127 -11.96 -31.27 -7.49
C PRO A 127 -10.49 -30.84 -7.43
N ARG A 128 -10.23 -29.54 -7.23
CA ARG A 128 -8.88 -29.00 -7.04
C ARG A 128 -8.17 -29.54 -5.80
N LEU A 129 -8.91 -29.80 -4.71
CA LEU A 129 -8.35 -30.46 -3.53
C LEU A 129 -8.08 -31.95 -3.79
N ALA A 130 -8.85 -32.60 -4.65
CA ALA A 130 -8.63 -33.99 -5.05
C ALA A 130 -7.35 -34.14 -5.88
N GLU A 131 -7.15 -33.25 -6.85
CA GLU A 131 -5.92 -33.18 -7.66
C GLU A 131 -4.67 -32.96 -6.79
N ARG A 132 -4.82 -32.19 -5.69
CA ARG A 132 -3.74 -31.80 -4.77
C ARG A 132 -3.70 -32.63 -3.49
N ARG A 133 -4.29 -33.83 -3.50
CA ARG A 133 -4.45 -34.69 -2.32
C ARG A 133 -3.19 -34.85 -1.46
N ASN A 134 -2.04 -35.01 -2.12
CA ASN A 134 -0.75 -35.27 -1.47
C ASN A 134 0.11 -34.01 -1.26
N ASN A 135 -0.41 -32.82 -1.60
CA ASN A 135 0.32 -31.55 -1.42
C ASN A 135 0.13 -31.03 0.00
N GLY A 136 1.21 -30.51 0.59
CA GLY A 136 1.18 -29.83 1.89
C GLY A 136 0.33 -28.56 1.86
N GLY A 137 -0.28 -28.17 2.98
CA GLY A 137 -1.09 -26.96 3.09
C GLY A 137 -0.34 -25.68 2.72
N GLY A 138 0.99 -25.66 2.88
CA GLY A 138 1.85 -24.55 2.42
C GLY A 138 2.14 -24.53 0.91
N GLN A 139 1.84 -25.60 0.17
CA GLN A 139 2.05 -25.75 -1.27
C GLN A 139 0.78 -25.47 -2.10
N LEU A 140 -0.33 -25.13 -1.43
CA LEU A 140 -1.59 -24.74 -2.05
C LEU A 140 -1.58 -23.25 -2.36
N SER A 141 -2.17 -22.84 -3.48
CA SER A 141 -2.44 -21.42 -3.79
C SER A 141 -3.38 -20.81 -2.77
N GLY A 142 -3.47 -19.47 -2.71
CA GLY A 142 -4.34 -18.80 -1.73
C GLY A 142 -5.82 -19.21 -1.83
N GLY A 143 -6.31 -19.45 -3.05
CA GLY A 143 -7.67 -19.97 -3.28
C GLY A 143 -7.84 -21.42 -2.86
N GLU A 144 -6.88 -22.29 -3.17
CA GLU A 144 -6.90 -23.69 -2.75
C GLU A 144 -6.80 -23.83 -1.22
N GLN A 145 -6.01 -22.96 -0.57
CA GLN A 145 -5.94 -22.88 0.88
C GLN A 145 -7.29 -22.46 1.47
N GLN A 146 -7.99 -21.51 0.84
CA GLN A 146 -9.33 -21.11 1.27
C GLN A 146 -10.33 -22.26 1.11
N MET A 147 -10.32 -22.95 -0.03
CA MET A 147 -11.15 -24.13 -0.26
C MET A 147 -10.88 -25.21 0.78
N LEU A 148 -9.62 -25.47 1.14
CA LEU A 148 -9.27 -26.42 2.19
C LEU A 148 -9.76 -25.97 3.58
N ALA A 149 -9.71 -24.67 3.88
CA ALA A 149 -10.24 -24.14 5.14
C ALA A 149 -11.75 -24.34 5.25
N ILE A 150 -12.49 -24.07 4.17
CA ILE A 150 -13.94 -24.31 4.08
C ILE A 150 -14.23 -25.81 4.19
N ALA A 151 -13.50 -26.65 3.45
CA ALA A 151 -13.66 -28.09 3.48
C ALA A 151 -13.49 -28.70 4.88
N ARG A 152 -12.53 -28.19 5.66
CA ARG A 152 -12.34 -28.59 7.07
C ARG A 152 -13.54 -28.25 7.94
N ALA A 153 -14.13 -27.07 7.76
CA ALA A 153 -15.32 -26.69 8.52
C ALA A 153 -16.54 -27.55 8.14
N LEU A 154 -16.69 -27.90 6.87
CA LEU A 154 -17.76 -28.79 6.38
C LEU A 154 -17.63 -30.22 6.92
N LEU A 155 -16.41 -30.74 7.10
CA LEU A 155 -16.18 -32.09 7.65
C LEU A 155 -16.66 -32.26 9.10
N VAL A 156 -16.87 -31.16 9.83
CA VAL A 156 -17.50 -31.18 11.16
C VAL A 156 -19.02 -31.42 11.06
N ASN A 157 -19.56 -31.52 9.84
CA ASN A 157 -20.98 -31.67 9.53
C ASN A 157 -21.84 -30.59 10.21
N PRO A 158 -21.55 -29.30 9.93
CA PRO A 158 -22.18 -28.19 10.63
C PRO A 158 -23.65 -28.04 10.22
N LYS A 159 -24.48 -27.69 11.20
CA LYS A 159 -25.82 -27.14 11.00
C LYS A 159 -25.77 -25.62 10.76
N LEU A 160 -24.74 -24.95 11.26
CA LEU A 160 -24.44 -23.54 10.98
C LEU A 160 -22.98 -23.37 10.61
N LEU A 161 -22.71 -22.79 9.44
CA LEU A 161 -21.38 -22.43 8.98
C LEU A 161 -21.14 -20.93 9.14
N VAL A 162 -20.21 -20.56 10.02
CA VAL A 162 -19.79 -19.18 10.26
C VAL A 162 -18.48 -18.92 9.50
N MET A 163 -18.45 -17.91 8.65
CA MET A 163 -17.27 -17.59 7.84
C MET A 163 -16.88 -16.12 8.00
N ASP A 164 -15.59 -15.91 8.29
CA ASP A 164 -15.02 -14.60 8.57
C ASP A 164 -14.12 -14.14 7.42
N GLU A 165 -14.66 -13.26 6.57
CA GLU A 165 -14.04 -12.70 5.36
C GLU A 165 -13.45 -13.78 4.43
N PRO A 166 -14.26 -14.76 3.96
CA PRO A 166 -13.77 -15.90 3.20
C PRO A 166 -13.18 -15.53 1.83
N THR A 167 -13.48 -14.35 1.29
CA THR A 167 -12.97 -13.89 -0.01
C THR A 167 -11.75 -12.96 0.09
N GLU A 168 -11.27 -12.67 1.30
CA GLU A 168 -10.17 -11.72 1.51
C GLU A 168 -8.86 -12.16 0.84
N GLY A 169 -8.26 -11.25 0.07
CA GLY A 169 -6.96 -11.47 -0.58
C GLY A 169 -6.97 -12.56 -1.66
N LEU A 170 -8.14 -12.90 -2.20
CA LEU A 170 -8.30 -13.84 -3.31
C LEU A 170 -8.39 -13.11 -4.65
N ALA A 171 -7.93 -13.76 -5.72
CA ALA A 171 -8.10 -13.26 -7.08
C ALA A 171 -9.60 -13.29 -7.49
N PRO A 172 -10.08 -12.37 -8.35
CA PRO A 172 -11.51 -12.27 -8.69
C PRO A 172 -12.16 -13.58 -9.18
N VAL A 173 -11.42 -14.39 -9.94
CA VAL A 173 -11.91 -15.69 -10.44
C VAL A 173 -12.17 -16.67 -9.28
N ILE A 174 -11.34 -16.62 -8.23
CA ILE A 174 -11.52 -17.45 -7.04
C ILE A 174 -12.65 -16.93 -6.17
N VAL A 175 -12.84 -15.60 -6.09
CA VAL A 175 -13.98 -15.00 -5.39
C VAL A 175 -15.30 -15.52 -5.98
N ALA A 176 -15.45 -15.51 -7.30
CA ALA A 176 -16.63 -16.05 -7.98
C ALA A 176 -16.85 -17.55 -7.69
N GLN A 177 -15.77 -18.35 -7.62
CA GLN A 177 -15.86 -19.77 -7.27
C GLN A 177 -16.31 -19.98 -5.82
N VAL A 178 -15.85 -19.13 -4.89
CA VAL A 178 -16.30 -19.16 -3.49
C VAL A 178 -17.76 -18.75 -3.41
N GLU A 179 -18.19 -17.69 -4.10
CA GLU A 179 -19.60 -17.28 -4.18
C GLU A 179 -20.52 -18.43 -4.65
N GLU A 180 -20.18 -19.09 -5.75
CA GLU A 180 -20.93 -20.23 -6.29
C GLU A 180 -20.98 -21.40 -5.31
N LEU A 181 -19.90 -21.64 -4.58
CA LEU A 181 -19.87 -22.65 -3.53
C LEU A 181 -20.79 -22.29 -2.36
N LEU A 182 -20.77 -21.05 -1.90
CA LEU A 182 -21.61 -20.59 -0.79
C LEU A 182 -23.09 -20.67 -1.13
N LEU A 183 -23.46 -20.31 -2.35
CA LEU A 183 -24.81 -20.47 -2.87
C LEU A 183 -25.23 -21.94 -2.86
N ARG A 184 -24.40 -22.83 -3.41
CA ARG A 184 -24.69 -24.28 -3.40
C ARG A 184 -24.82 -24.85 -1.99
N ILE A 185 -23.93 -24.48 -1.06
CA ILE A 185 -24.02 -24.94 0.34
C ILE A 185 -25.29 -24.40 1.01
N GLY A 186 -25.66 -23.15 0.77
CA GLY A 186 -26.87 -22.55 1.32
C GLY A 186 -28.18 -23.09 0.72
N GLU A 187 -28.12 -23.70 -0.47
CA GLU A 187 -29.24 -24.42 -1.09
C GLU A 187 -29.38 -25.86 -0.57
N GLU A 188 -28.32 -26.45 0.00
CA GLU A 188 -28.40 -27.78 0.60
C GLU A 188 -29.27 -27.76 1.87
N GLU A 189 -30.26 -28.65 1.94
CA GLU A 189 -31.14 -28.74 3.11
C GLU A 189 -30.33 -29.09 4.39
N GLY A 190 -30.41 -28.21 5.40
CA GLY A 190 -29.90 -28.48 6.74
C GLY A 190 -28.60 -27.78 7.14
N ILE A 191 -28.06 -26.87 6.30
CA ILE A 191 -26.91 -26.03 6.64
C ILE A 191 -27.28 -24.55 6.49
N ASP A 192 -27.30 -23.83 7.61
CA ASP A 192 -27.42 -22.38 7.61
C ASP A 192 -26.04 -21.73 7.52
N VAL A 193 -25.94 -20.55 6.91
CA VAL A 193 -24.66 -19.89 6.65
C VAL A 193 -24.69 -18.44 7.11
N LEU A 194 -23.74 -18.08 7.98
CA LEU A 194 -23.42 -16.71 8.34
C LEU A 194 -22.12 -16.30 7.66
N VAL A 195 -22.21 -15.40 6.69
CA VAL A 195 -21.05 -14.87 5.95
C VAL A 195 -20.75 -13.47 6.44
N ILE A 196 -19.54 -13.26 6.96
CA ILE A 196 -19.01 -11.94 7.21
C ILE A 196 -18.18 -11.51 6.01
N GLU A 197 -18.48 -10.34 5.45
CA GLU A 197 -17.76 -9.82 4.28
C GLU A 197 -17.43 -8.34 4.41
N GLN A 198 -16.36 -7.93 3.73
CA GLN A 198 -16.10 -6.52 3.47
C GLN A 198 -16.66 -6.11 2.09
N ASN A 199 -16.72 -7.07 1.16
CA ASN A 199 -17.19 -6.83 -0.19
C ASN A 199 -18.73 -6.93 -0.26
N ILE A 200 -19.41 -5.79 -0.50
CA ILE A 200 -20.87 -5.78 -0.68
C ILE A 200 -21.28 -6.66 -1.85
N GLY A 201 -20.53 -6.66 -2.95
CA GLY A 201 -20.88 -7.45 -4.14
C GLY A 201 -21.05 -8.93 -3.79
N VAL A 202 -20.04 -9.50 -3.11
CA VAL A 202 -20.08 -10.89 -2.61
C VAL A 202 -21.28 -11.08 -1.69
N ALA A 203 -21.44 -10.21 -0.69
CA ALA A 203 -22.50 -10.32 0.30
C ALA A 203 -23.92 -10.28 -0.30
N THR A 204 -24.14 -9.43 -1.31
CA THR A 204 -25.43 -9.32 -2.02
C THR A 204 -25.66 -10.46 -3.01
N THR A 205 -24.60 -11.08 -3.50
CA THR A 205 -24.71 -12.27 -4.37
C THR A 205 -25.10 -13.50 -3.57
N VAL A 206 -24.52 -13.70 -2.37
CA VAL A 206 -24.65 -14.96 -1.63
C VAL A 206 -25.79 -14.99 -0.62
N ALA A 207 -26.30 -13.84 -0.16
CA ALA A 207 -27.36 -13.77 0.84
C ALA A 207 -28.60 -13.06 0.30
N THR A 208 -29.78 -13.34 0.86
CA THR A 208 -31.03 -12.62 0.56
C THR A 208 -31.16 -11.34 1.38
N GLN A 209 -30.55 -11.29 2.56
CA GLN A 209 -30.48 -10.12 3.43
C GLN A 209 -29.03 -9.83 3.84
N VAL A 210 -28.70 -8.54 3.85
CA VAL A 210 -27.40 -8.01 4.27
C VAL A 210 -27.58 -7.12 5.49
N SER A 211 -26.99 -7.54 6.60
CA SER A 211 -26.88 -6.75 7.82
C SER A 211 -25.67 -5.82 7.76
N ILE A 212 -25.87 -4.52 7.93
CA ILE A 212 -24.82 -3.51 7.87
C ILE A 212 -24.32 -3.20 9.27
N MET A 213 -23.08 -3.59 9.54
CA MET A 213 -22.41 -3.35 10.81
C MET A 213 -21.58 -2.07 10.77
N VAL A 214 -21.86 -1.16 11.70
CA VAL A 214 -21.16 0.13 11.89
C VAL A 214 -20.88 0.32 13.38
N ASN A 215 -19.62 0.59 13.73
CA ASN A 215 -19.16 0.86 15.10
C ASN A 215 -19.65 -0.17 16.13
N GLY A 216 -19.58 -1.45 15.80
CA GLY A 216 -19.98 -2.53 16.71
C GLY A 216 -21.50 -2.71 16.86
N ARG A 217 -22.33 -2.09 16.01
CA ARG A 217 -23.79 -2.26 15.97
C ARG A 217 -24.26 -2.70 14.58
N VAL A 218 -25.29 -3.53 14.53
CA VAL A 218 -26.06 -3.74 13.29
C VAL A 218 -27.01 -2.56 13.16
N ASN A 219 -26.72 -1.64 12.24
CA ASN A 219 -27.48 -0.41 12.06
C ASN A 219 -28.74 -0.67 11.22
N ARG A 220 -28.61 -1.47 10.16
CA ARG A 220 -29.69 -1.75 9.22
C ARG A 220 -29.57 -3.17 8.68
N VAL A 221 -30.71 -3.79 8.41
CA VAL A 221 -30.80 -5.00 7.59
C VAL A 221 -31.49 -4.60 6.29
N ILE A 222 -30.86 -4.92 5.15
CA ILE A 222 -31.31 -4.49 3.83
C ILE A 222 -31.45 -5.73 2.95
N GLU A 223 -32.48 -5.76 2.10
CA GLU A 223 -32.68 -6.81 1.12
C GLU A 223 -31.59 -6.71 0.01
N SER A 224 -31.02 -7.84 -0.38
CA SER A 224 -29.84 -7.86 -1.25
C SER A 224 -30.11 -7.29 -2.64
N GLY A 225 -31.30 -7.53 -3.20
CA GLY A 225 -31.70 -6.97 -4.50
C GLY A 225 -31.72 -5.44 -4.48
N GLN A 226 -32.30 -4.85 -3.42
CA GLN A 226 -32.27 -3.41 -3.19
C GLN A 226 -30.85 -2.86 -3.03
N LEU A 227 -30.01 -3.53 -2.22
CA LEU A 227 -28.64 -3.07 -1.99
C LEU A 227 -27.77 -3.19 -3.26
N ALA A 228 -27.94 -4.25 -4.06
CA ALA A 228 -27.21 -4.47 -5.30
C ALA A 228 -27.56 -3.44 -6.39
N ALA A 229 -28.82 -3.01 -6.46
CA ALA A 229 -29.31 -2.08 -7.47
C ALA A 229 -28.93 -0.61 -7.21
N ASP A 230 -28.68 -0.21 -5.95
CA ASP A 230 -28.42 1.17 -5.56
C ASP A 230 -26.93 1.40 -5.23
N ARG A 231 -26.14 1.72 -6.26
CA ARG A 231 -24.69 2.01 -6.10
C ARG A 231 -24.42 3.19 -5.16
N ASP A 232 -25.30 4.19 -5.10
CA ASP A 232 -25.15 5.33 -4.21
C ASP A 232 -25.42 4.95 -2.76
N LEU A 233 -26.32 3.99 -2.50
CA LEU A 233 -26.53 3.40 -1.18
C LEU A 233 -25.34 2.56 -0.74
N GLN A 234 -24.76 1.73 -1.63
CA GLN A 234 -23.53 0.99 -1.34
C GLN A 234 -22.38 1.95 -0.95
N GLN A 235 -22.21 3.02 -1.73
CA GLN A 235 -21.22 4.06 -1.46
C GLN A 235 -21.53 4.88 -0.20
N ARG A 236 -22.80 5.14 0.15
CA ARG A 236 -23.14 5.85 1.40
C ARG A 236 -22.92 4.98 2.63
N LEU A 237 -23.24 3.69 2.56
CA LEU A 237 -23.08 2.74 3.66
C LEU A 237 -21.61 2.37 3.90
N LEU A 238 -20.78 2.43 2.85
CA LEU A 238 -19.32 2.20 2.93
C LEU A 238 -18.46 3.45 2.71
N GLY A 239 -19.04 4.65 2.58
CA GLY A 239 -18.39 5.96 2.38
C GLY A 239 -18.53 6.86 3.61
N VAL A 240 -17.55 7.72 3.88
CA VAL A 240 -17.46 8.45 5.17
C VAL A 240 -18.46 9.61 5.19
N GLY A 241 -19.51 9.48 6.00
CA GLY A 241 -19.99 10.55 6.90
C GLY A 241 -21.12 11.46 6.41
N ARG A 242 -22.35 11.13 6.82
CA ARG A 242 -23.27 11.98 7.60
C ARG A 242 -24.36 11.05 8.10
N HIS A 243 -24.35 10.68 9.39
CA HIS A 243 -25.54 10.37 10.21
C HIS A 243 -25.06 9.96 11.60
N SER A 244 -24.98 10.95 12.48
CA SER A 244 -25.12 10.78 13.91
C SER A 244 -25.56 12.11 14.50
N GLU A 245 -26.71 12.57 14.04
CA GLU A 245 -27.61 13.51 14.73
C GLU A 245 -29.02 13.17 14.23
N ASP A 246 -29.60 12.09 14.75
CA ASP A 246 -31.02 12.06 15.09
C ASP A 246 -31.27 10.83 15.96
N ASP A 247 -31.18 11.01 17.28
CA ASP A 247 -31.84 10.09 18.19
C ASP A 247 -32.34 10.91 19.38
N GLY A 248 -33.57 11.39 19.26
CA GLY A 248 -34.17 12.22 20.29
C GLY A 248 -35.49 12.84 19.92
N ARG A 249 -36.53 12.04 19.63
CA ARG A 249 -37.90 12.33 20.10
C ARG A 249 -38.85 11.15 19.93
N ARG A 250 -39.38 10.73 21.08
CA ARG A 250 -40.52 9.82 21.25
C ARG A 250 -41.76 10.40 20.57
N GLN A 251 -42.56 9.50 20.01
CA GLN A 251 -43.92 9.77 19.55
C GLN A 251 -44.80 10.18 20.73
N ASP A 252 -45.52 11.29 20.58
CA ASP A 252 -46.75 11.56 21.32
C ASP A 252 -47.67 12.49 20.52
N VAL A 253 -48.94 12.45 20.94
CA VAL A 253 -50.16 12.54 20.14
C VAL A 253 -50.74 13.97 20.04
N SER A 254 -51.48 14.20 18.95
CA SER A 254 -52.72 15.00 18.85
C SER A 254 -52.72 16.54 18.75
N ALA A 255 -53.60 16.97 17.82
CA ALA A 255 -54.48 18.15 17.83
C ALA A 255 -53.94 19.55 17.43
N GLU A 256 -54.28 19.91 16.19
CA GLU A 256 -55.20 21.02 15.82
C GLU A 256 -55.11 22.43 16.44
N GLN A 257 -55.19 23.40 15.50
CA GLN A 257 -55.72 24.77 15.57
C GLN A 257 -54.89 25.89 16.23
N ARG A 258 -54.39 26.82 15.40
CA ARG A 258 -55.00 28.16 15.20
C ARG A 258 -54.29 28.92 14.10
N GLY A 259 -55.10 29.56 13.24
CA GLY A 259 -54.66 30.26 12.04
C GLY A 259 -54.31 31.74 12.22
N GLU A 260 -53.76 32.24 11.12
CA GLU A 260 -53.85 33.59 10.54
C GLU A 260 -53.26 34.80 11.29
N ARG A 261 -52.16 35.35 10.72
CA ARG A 261 -52.26 36.57 9.90
C ARG A 261 -50.99 36.93 9.10
N ALA A 262 -51.27 37.41 7.89
CA ALA A 262 -50.53 38.33 7.01
C ALA A 262 -49.37 37.81 6.14
N ALA A 263 -49.69 37.63 4.85
CA ALA A 263 -48.77 37.39 3.74
C ALA A 263 -48.18 38.70 3.16
N ALA A 264 -46.92 38.62 2.73
CA ALA A 264 -46.25 39.52 1.79
C ALA A 264 -45.39 38.66 0.82
N PRO A 265 -45.10 39.13 -0.40
CA PRO A 265 -45.14 38.31 -1.62
C PRO A 265 -43.89 37.46 -1.88
N ALA A 266 -44.12 36.29 -2.48
CA ALA A 266 -43.10 35.41 -3.03
C ALA A 266 -42.42 36.04 -4.26
N GLN A 267 -41.08 35.94 -4.33
CA GLN A 267 -40.34 36.09 -5.58
C GLN A 267 -39.23 35.02 -5.70
N ASN A 268 -39.52 34.09 -6.61
CA ASN A 268 -38.64 33.45 -7.59
C ASN A 268 -37.38 32.71 -7.09
N ALA A 269 -37.60 31.42 -6.81
CA ALA A 269 -36.63 30.39 -7.17
C ALA A 269 -36.32 30.47 -8.67
N VAL A 270 -35.04 30.51 -9.04
CA VAL A 270 -34.62 30.33 -10.44
C VAL A 270 -33.86 29.01 -10.54
N GLY A 271 -34.53 28.07 -11.22
CA GLY A 271 -34.07 26.73 -11.49
C GLY A 271 -32.89 26.68 -12.47
N LYS A 272 -32.11 25.60 -12.36
CA LYS A 272 -31.07 25.24 -13.32
C LYS A 272 -31.73 24.78 -14.61
N ILE A 273 -31.58 25.56 -15.69
CA ILE A 273 -31.98 25.16 -17.04
C ILE A 273 -30.79 24.41 -17.66
N TYR A 274 -30.98 23.12 -17.96
CA TYR A 274 -30.11 22.38 -18.88
C TYR A 274 -30.55 22.69 -20.31
N MET A 275 -29.67 23.27 -21.15
CA MET A 275 -29.89 23.24 -22.60
C MET A 275 -29.28 21.97 -23.17
N SER A 276 -30.13 21.19 -23.83
CA SER A 276 -29.82 20.01 -24.62
C SER A 276 -28.93 20.32 -25.83
N ASN A 277 -28.22 19.29 -26.31
CA ASN A 277 -27.31 19.29 -27.46
C ASN A 277 -27.77 20.16 -28.65
N PRO A 278 -26.83 20.78 -29.39
CA PRO A 278 -27.16 21.44 -30.65
C PRO A 278 -27.69 20.42 -31.68
N THR A 279 -28.73 20.81 -32.43
CA THR A 279 -29.35 20.01 -33.48
C THR A 279 -28.33 19.60 -34.57
N PRO A 280 -28.35 18.36 -35.08
CA PRO A 280 -27.43 17.94 -36.14
C PRO A 280 -27.68 18.74 -37.43
N PRO A 281 -26.63 19.16 -38.16
CA PRO A 281 -26.78 19.95 -39.37
C PRO A 281 -27.46 19.13 -40.48
N THR A 282 -28.45 19.74 -41.15
CA THR A 282 -29.07 19.19 -42.37
C THR A 282 -28.29 19.61 -43.62
N ARG A 283 -28.56 18.98 -44.77
CA ARG A 283 -27.94 19.21 -46.10
C ARG A 283 -27.87 20.69 -46.56
N TRP A 284 -28.67 21.58 -45.97
CA TRP A 284 -28.75 23.00 -46.32
C TRP A 284 -28.07 23.93 -45.30
N SER A 285 -27.39 23.37 -44.30
CA SER A 285 -26.69 24.14 -43.26
C SER A 285 -25.31 24.58 -43.76
N LYS A 286 -24.94 25.86 -43.56
CA LYS A 286 -23.59 26.34 -43.90
C LYS A 286 -22.53 25.70 -42.97
N PRO A 287 -21.32 25.37 -43.48
CA PRO A 287 -20.23 24.86 -42.64
C PRO A 287 -19.90 25.87 -41.54
N THR A 288 -20.03 25.46 -40.27
CA THR A 288 -19.73 26.33 -39.11
C THR A 288 -18.40 25.89 -38.48
N PRO A 289 -17.43 26.81 -38.26
CA PRO A 289 -16.15 26.47 -37.67
C PRO A 289 -16.26 25.91 -36.23
N MET A 290 -15.50 24.86 -35.92
CA MET A 290 -15.51 24.17 -34.62
C MET A 290 -15.32 25.12 -33.42
N ARG A 291 -14.56 26.20 -33.60
CA ARG A 291 -14.28 27.21 -32.57
C ARG A 291 -15.53 27.97 -32.12
N GLN A 292 -16.49 28.20 -33.01
CA GLN A 292 -17.76 28.87 -32.69
C GLN A 292 -18.68 27.97 -31.85
N ILE A 293 -18.70 26.67 -32.15
CA ILE A 293 -19.44 25.66 -31.38
C ILE A 293 -18.87 25.55 -29.96
N LEU A 294 -17.55 25.63 -29.82
CA LEU A 294 -16.88 25.59 -28.50
C LEU A 294 -17.06 26.89 -27.69
N GLN A 295 -17.31 28.03 -28.34
CA GLN A 295 -17.56 29.31 -27.66
C GLN A 295 -18.99 29.43 -27.13
N SER A 296 -19.98 28.86 -27.82
CA SER A 296 -21.38 28.86 -27.36
C SER A 296 -21.63 27.90 -26.19
N ALA A 297 -20.70 26.97 -25.90
CA ALA A 297 -20.81 25.96 -24.86
C ALA A 297 -20.29 26.40 -23.46
N ARG A 298 -19.99 27.69 -23.23
CA ARG A 298 -19.48 28.17 -21.93
C ARG A 298 -20.54 28.91 -21.12
N THR A 299 -20.83 28.38 -19.93
CA THR A 299 -21.63 29.03 -18.89
C THR A 299 -20.87 30.25 -18.33
N MET A 300 -21.44 31.45 -18.45
CA MET A 300 -20.98 32.63 -17.71
C MET A 300 -21.68 32.70 -16.37
N THR A 301 -20.93 32.80 -15.28
CA THR A 301 -21.47 33.18 -13.96
C THR A 301 -21.22 34.67 -13.77
N SER A 302 -22.28 35.48 -13.67
CA SER A 302 -22.20 36.86 -13.22
C SER A 302 -22.46 36.91 -11.71
N GLY A 303 -21.54 37.51 -10.96
CA GLY A 303 -21.67 37.79 -9.53
C GLY A 303 -20.67 38.89 -9.13
N SER A 304 -21.19 39.94 -8.47
CA SER A 304 -20.68 41.31 -8.43
C SER A 304 -19.27 41.52 -7.86
N ALA A 305 -18.49 42.35 -8.57
CA ALA A 305 -17.22 42.90 -8.12
C ALA A 305 -17.41 43.91 -6.97
N GLY A 306 -16.98 43.54 -5.76
CA GLY A 306 -16.45 44.49 -4.79
C GLY A 306 -14.96 44.69 -5.09
N ALA A 307 -14.54 45.94 -5.23
CA ALA A 307 -13.21 46.34 -5.68
C ALA A 307 -12.07 45.68 -4.89
N ALA A 308 -11.31 44.80 -5.54
CA ALA A 308 -9.99 44.39 -5.13
C ALA A 308 -9.06 44.43 -6.36
N THR A 309 -7.95 45.12 -6.18
CA THR A 309 -6.84 45.37 -7.13
C THR A 309 -6.50 44.12 -7.97
N PRO A 310 -6.20 44.26 -9.28
CA PRO A 310 -5.92 43.12 -10.14
C PRO A 310 -4.66 42.39 -9.68
N ILE A 311 -4.84 41.22 -9.06
CA ILE A 311 -3.74 40.29 -8.81
C ILE A 311 -3.41 39.66 -10.16
N SER A 312 -2.27 40.07 -10.71
CA SER A 312 -1.56 39.39 -11.80
C SER A 312 -1.59 37.87 -11.60
N ILE A 313 -1.96 37.12 -12.63
CA ILE A 313 -1.72 35.67 -12.72
C ILE A 313 -0.20 35.49 -12.94
N ALA A 314 0.58 35.83 -11.92
CA ALA A 314 1.97 35.46 -11.80
C ALA A 314 2.03 34.00 -11.33
N ASN A 315 3.07 33.26 -11.74
CA ASN A 315 3.53 32.06 -11.03
C ASN A 315 3.36 32.29 -9.52
N PRO A 316 2.72 31.37 -8.77
CA PRO A 316 2.54 31.57 -7.33
C PRO A 316 3.90 31.92 -6.75
N GLU A 317 4.05 33.16 -6.26
CA GLU A 317 5.33 33.63 -5.73
C GLU A 317 5.79 32.59 -4.72
N LEU A 318 6.94 31.97 -5.01
CA LEU A 318 7.64 31.07 -4.13
C LEU A 318 8.04 31.86 -2.89
N ARG A 319 7.12 32.04 -1.94
CA ARG A 319 7.51 32.45 -0.59
C ARG A 319 8.27 31.26 0.00
N PRO A 320 9.59 31.38 0.22
CA PRO A 320 10.36 30.29 0.80
C PRO A 320 9.79 29.98 2.20
N LEU A 321 9.71 28.69 2.53
CA LEU A 321 9.26 28.21 3.84
C LEU A 321 9.94 28.92 5.02
N SER A 322 11.21 29.29 4.82
CA SER A 322 12.09 29.87 5.82
C SER A 322 12.82 31.09 5.24
N SER A 323 13.17 32.02 6.12
CA SER A 323 14.13 33.08 5.78
C SER A 323 15.49 32.45 5.47
N SER A 324 16.36 33.12 4.71
CA SER A 324 17.69 32.58 4.41
C SER A 324 18.45 32.20 5.70
N GLY A 325 18.80 30.92 5.83
CA GLY A 325 19.50 30.36 7.00
C GLY A 325 18.61 29.92 8.16
N GLU A 326 17.30 30.21 8.14
CA GLU A 326 16.36 29.74 9.16
C GLU A 326 16.02 28.26 8.95
N GLN A 327 16.03 27.49 10.04
CA GLN A 327 15.74 26.06 10.03
C GLN A 327 14.43 25.83 10.80
N VAL A 328 13.43 25.25 10.13
CA VAL A 328 12.05 25.15 10.61
C VAL A 328 11.62 23.68 10.71
N VAL A 329 10.93 23.32 11.79
CA VAL A 329 10.22 22.05 11.89
C VAL A 329 8.85 22.18 11.24
N LEU A 330 8.54 21.31 10.29
CA LEU A 330 7.25 21.30 9.62
C LEU A 330 6.31 20.32 10.32
N VAL A 331 5.15 20.80 10.76
CA VAL A 331 4.04 19.95 11.24
C VAL A 331 3.02 19.84 10.12
N ALA A 332 2.87 18.66 9.52
CA ALA A 332 2.05 18.47 8.32
C ALA A 332 0.87 17.52 8.58
N GLY A 333 -0.32 17.87 8.09
CA GLY A 333 -1.49 17.00 8.18
C GLY A 333 -2.79 17.67 7.75
N THR A 334 -3.89 16.93 7.78
CA THR A 334 -5.23 17.40 7.39
C THR A 334 -5.89 18.16 8.53
N LEU A 335 -5.79 19.49 8.53
CA LEU A 335 -6.29 20.33 9.63
C LEU A 335 -7.82 20.34 9.75
N ASP A 336 -8.55 20.09 8.66
CA ASP A 336 -10.01 20.00 8.65
C ASP A 336 -10.56 18.88 9.55
N THR A 337 -9.75 17.85 9.80
CA THR A 337 -10.11 16.69 10.61
C THR A 337 -9.24 16.52 11.86
N LYS A 338 -8.01 17.05 11.86
CA LYS A 338 -7.00 16.82 12.92
C LYS A 338 -6.33 18.11 13.39
N GLY A 339 -7.06 19.23 13.32
CA GLY A 339 -6.52 20.55 13.63
C GLY A 339 -6.07 20.69 15.08
N GLU A 340 -6.75 20.05 16.04
CA GLU A 340 -6.39 20.15 17.46
C GLU A 340 -5.10 19.38 17.77
N GLU A 341 -4.97 18.18 17.24
CA GLU A 341 -3.84 17.27 17.42
C GLU A 341 -2.56 17.85 16.81
N LEU A 342 -2.64 18.37 15.58
CA LEU A 342 -1.50 18.99 14.90
C LEU A 342 -1.06 20.28 15.60
N ARG A 343 -2.01 21.08 16.11
CA ARG A 343 -1.67 22.27 16.91
C ARG A 343 -1.05 21.89 18.25
N PHE A 344 -1.52 20.82 18.89
CA PHE A 344 -0.91 20.30 20.12
C PHE A 344 0.55 19.88 19.91
N VAL A 345 0.85 19.14 18.83
CA VAL A 345 2.23 18.79 18.44
C VAL A 345 3.07 20.04 18.17
N ARG A 346 2.53 21.00 17.40
CA ARG A 346 3.20 22.27 17.10
C ARG A 346 3.56 23.02 18.38
N ASP A 347 2.64 23.10 19.34
CA ASP A 347 2.82 23.89 20.56
C ASP A 347 3.91 23.30 21.45
N ILE A 348 4.03 21.97 21.55
CA ILE A 348 5.15 21.32 22.25
C ILE A 348 6.48 21.69 21.60
N ILE A 349 6.58 21.57 20.27
CA ILE A 349 7.82 21.86 19.53
C ILE A 349 8.20 23.35 19.64
N ARG A 350 7.20 24.24 19.57
CA ARG A 350 7.37 25.69 19.73
C ARG A 350 7.84 26.05 21.14
N ASN A 351 7.23 25.45 22.17
CA ASN A 351 7.60 25.67 23.57
C ASN A 351 9.01 25.17 23.88
N ALA A 352 9.53 24.20 23.11
CA ALA A 352 10.93 23.79 23.15
C ALA A 352 11.89 24.76 22.41
N GLY A 353 11.41 25.92 21.95
CA GLY A 353 12.23 26.96 21.33
C GLY A 353 12.67 26.68 19.89
N LEU A 354 12.02 25.73 19.20
CA LEU A 354 12.26 25.47 17.77
C LEU A 354 11.27 26.26 16.91
N ALA A 355 11.76 26.84 15.82
CA ALA A 355 10.90 27.44 14.80
C ALA A 355 10.02 26.35 14.17
N VAL A 356 8.71 26.59 14.12
CA VAL A 356 7.73 25.61 13.65
C VAL A 356 6.68 26.26 12.76
N ARG A 357 6.29 25.58 11.68
CA ARG A 357 5.20 25.97 10.77
C ARG A 357 4.25 24.79 10.59
N ILE A 358 2.95 25.05 10.54
CA ILE A 358 1.96 24.04 10.15
C ILE A 358 1.70 24.11 8.64
N ALA A 359 1.75 22.95 7.99
CA ALA A 359 1.28 22.71 6.63
C ALA A 359 -0.06 21.96 6.64
N ASP A 360 -1.06 22.60 6.04
CA ASP A 360 -2.39 22.01 5.88
C ASP A 360 -2.49 21.20 4.59
N LEU A 361 -2.82 19.92 4.76
CA LEU A 361 -3.00 18.94 3.69
C LEU A 361 -4.48 18.60 3.47
N SER A 362 -5.39 19.40 4.00
CA SER A 362 -6.84 19.21 3.85
C SER A 362 -7.27 19.26 2.38
N THR A 363 -8.15 18.34 2.00
CA THR A 363 -8.70 18.26 0.63
C THR A 363 -10.09 18.89 0.49
N SER A 364 -10.68 19.36 1.59
CA SER A 364 -12.01 19.98 1.62
C SER A 364 -12.05 21.42 1.09
N GLY A 365 -10.89 22.06 0.90
CA GLY A 365 -10.79 23.45 0.42
C GLY A 365 -11.15 24.52 1.46
N SER A 366 -11.48 24.12 2.70
CA SER A 366 -11.82 25.04 3.79
C SER A 366 -10.59 25.76 4.34
N HIS A 367 -10.78 26.98 4.86
CA HIS A 367 -9.68 27.73 5.47
C HIS A 367 -9.39 27.19 6.88
N SER A 368 -8.13 26.84 7.16
CA SER A 368 -7.73 26.12 8.37
C SER A 368 -6.89 26.93 9.37
N GLY A 369 -6.47 28.14 8.98
CA GLY A 369 -5.60 29.00 9.78
C GLY A 369 -4.14 28.51 9.89
N ALA A 370 -3.73 27.56 9.05
CA ALA A 370 -2.33 27.14 8.93
C ALA A 370 -1.43 28.26 8.39
N GLU A 371 -0.17 28.28 8.84
CA GLU A 371 0.83 29.18 8.24
C GLU A 371 1.09 28.84 6.77
N ILE A 372 0.93 27.57 6.38
CA ILE A 372 1.00 27.10 4.99
C ILE A 372 -0.34 26.45 4.64
N PRO A 373 -1.24 27.19 3.96
CA PRO A 373 -2.60 26.72 3.68
C PRO A 373 -2.65 25.72 2.52
N ALA A 374 -3.65 24.85 2.53
CA ALA A 374 -3.82 23.77 1.55
C ALA A 374 -3.81 24.24 0.09
N HIS A 375 -4.40 25.40 -0.22
CA HIS A 375 -4.43 25.92 -1.59
C HIS A 375 -3.03 26.30 -2.12
N GLN A 376 -2.10 26.72 -1.25
CA GLN A 376 -0.74 27.05 -1.63
C GLN A 376 0.03 25.78 -2.01
N ILE A 377 -0.18 24.69 -1.26
CA ILE A 377 0.41 23.38 -1.57
C ILE A 377 -0.22 22.82 -2.84
N ALA A 378 -1.55 22.86 -2.95
CA ALA A 378 -2.30 22.36 -4.10
C ALA A 378 -1.89 23.01 -5.43
N ALA A 379 -1.41 24.26 -5.41
CA ALA A 379 -0.88 24.94 -6.59
C ALA A 379 0.34 24.25 -7.23
N TYR A 380 1.03 23.35 -6.51
CA TYR A 380 2.19 22.60 -7.01
C TYR A 380 1.80 21.32 -7.75
N HIS A 381 0.51 20.97 -7.76
CA HIS A 381 -0.02 19.91 -8.61
C HIS A 381 0.12 20.30 -10.10
N PRO A 382 0.43 19.37 -11.03
CA PRO A 382 0.55 19.68 -12.46
C PRO A 382 -0.67 20.39 -13.08
N ARG A 383 -1.87 20.07 -12.58
CA ARG A 383 -3.14 20.72 -12.98
C ARG A 383 -3.49 21.97 -12.15
N GLY A 384 -2.59 22.43 -11.28
CA GLY A 384 -2.89 23.42 -10.25
C GLY A 384 -3.88 22.90 -9.21
N ALA A 385 -4.49 23.82 -8.45
CA ALA A 385 -5.37 23.48 -7.33
C ALA A 385 -6.61 22.64 -7.72
N SER A 386 -7.07 22.73 -8.96
CA SER A 386 -8.19 21.93 -9.49
C SER A 386 -7.87 20.44 -9.60
N GLY A 387 -6.59 20.05 -9.59
CA GLY A 387 -6.20 18.64 -9.52
C GLY A 387 -6.23 18.06 -8.11
N VAL A 388 -6.47 18.89 -7.09
CA VAL A 388 -6.53 18.49 -5.68
C VAL A 388 -7.96 18.63 -5.14
N PHE A 389 -8.61 19.77 -5.38
CA PHE A 389 -9.96 20.03 -4.91
C PHE A 389 -11.00 19.47 -5.89
N VAL A 390 -11.05 18.15 -5.99
CA VAL A 390 -12.00 17.39 -6.81
C VAL A 390 -13.08 16.75 -5.92
N GLY A 391 -14.23 16.42 -6.49
CA GLY A 391 -15.36 15.86 -5.75
C GLY A 391 -15.13 14.44 -5.22
N ASP A 392 -14.15 13.71 -5.77
CA ASP A 392 -13.76 12.38 -5.31
C ASP A 392 -12.63 12.46 -4.27
N ARG A 393 -12.81 11.79 -3.13
CA ARG A 393 -11.84 11.81 -2.04
C ARG A 393 -10.53 11.12 -2.41
N GLY A 394 -10.58 10.02 -3.15
CA GLY A 394 -9.39 9.25 -3.54
C GLY A 394 -8.49 10.07 -4.46
N GLU A 395 -9.07 10.66 -5.51
CA GLU A 395 -8.38 11.56 -6.41
C GLU A 395 -7.85 12.81 -5.70
N ALA A 396 -8.62 13.39 -4.78
CA ALA A 396 -8.18 14.56 -4.02
C ALA A 396 -6.97 14.26 -3.12
N VAL A 397 -6.98 13.09 -2.46
CA VAL A 397 -5.85 12.60 -1.65
C VAL A 397 -4.62 12.36 -2.51
N ALA A 398 -4.77 11.69 -3.66
CA ALA A 398 -3.66 11.45 -4.60
C ALA A 398 -3.11 12.77 -5.16
N GLY A 399 -3.99 13.70 -5.51
CA GLY A 399 -3.64 15.04 -5.97
C GLY A 399 -2.87 15.82 -4.91
N MET A 400 -3.36 15.85 -3.67
CA MET A 400 -2.66 16.52 -2.56
C MET A 400 -1.31 15.87 -2.26
N THR A 401 -1.23 14.55 -2.33
CA THR A 401 0.01 13.79 -2.12
C THR A 401 1.09 14.24 -3.11
N LEU A 402 0.77 14.26 -4.41
CA LEU A 402 1.69 14.72 -5.46
C LEU A 402 2.04 16.21 -5.31
N ALA A 403 1.07 17.04 -4.96
CA ALA A 403 1.27 18.46 -4.75
C ALA A 403 2.23 18.73 -3.58
N PHE A 404 2.03 18.02 -2.47
CA PHE A 404 2.84 18.16 -1.26
C PHE A 404 4.27 17.65 -1.44
N GLU A 405 4.46 16.55 -2.17
CA GLU A 405 5.80 16.06 -2.55
C GLU A 405 6.57 17.09 -3.38
N ARG A 406 5.92 17.66 -4.41
CA ARG A 406 6.50 18.71 -5.27
C ARG A 406 6.76 20.02 -4.54
N TRP A 407 5.87 20.39 -3.62
CA TRP A 407 6.05 21.56 -2.79
C TRP A 407 7.25 21.38 -1.87
N THR A 408 7.32 20.24 -1.16
CA THR A 408 8.37 19.91 -0.19
C THR A 408 9.75 19.85 -0.82
N SER A 409 9.89 19.24 -1.99
CA SER A 409 11.16 19.15 -2.74
C SER A 409 11.71 20.50 -3.21
N ARG A 410 10.89 21.55 -3.24
CA ARG A 410 11.29 22.92 -3.57
C ARG A 410 11.56 23.78 -2.34
N GLN A 411 11.33 23.26 -1.14
CA GLN A 411 11.61 23.99 0.10
C GLN A 411 13.04 23.78 0.56
N SER A 412 13.61 24.82 1.14
CA SER A 412 14.88 24.77 1.88
C SER A 412 14.63 25.12 3.36
N GLY A 413 15.57 24.74 4.22
CA GLY A 413 15.48 25.03 5.66
C GLY A 413 14.55 24.10 6.45
N ILE A 414 14.15 22.94 5.92
CA ILE A 414 13.40 21.94 6.69
C ILE A 414 14.35 21.25 7.68
N ALA A 415 14.24 21.62 8.95
CA ALA A 415 15.03 21.06 10.04
C ALA A 415 14.58 19.64 10.41
N GLY A 416 13.28 19.37 10.25
CA GLY A 416 12.61 18.11 10.49
C GLY A 416 11.13 18.22 10.09
N ILE A 417 10.47 17.09 9.89
CA ILE A 417 9.05 17.03 9.53
C ILE A 417 8.32 15.99 10.37
N ILE A 418 7.20 16.38 10.97
CA ILE A 418 6.32 15.52 11.75
C ILE A 418 4.90 15.55 11.17
N ALA A 419 4.27 14.39 11.08
CA ALA A 419 2.86 14.26 10.69
C ALA A 419 2.11 13.35 11.66
N ALA A 420 0.80 13.52 11.74
CA ALA A 420 -0.08 12.66 12.53
C ALA A 420 -1.38 12.38 11.77
N GLY A 421 -1.77 11.11 11.68
CA GLY A 421 -3.08 10.75 11.14
C GLY A 421 -3.25 9.26 10.82
N GLY A 422 -4.44 8.90 10.34
CA GLY A 422 -4.73 7.53 9.90
C GLY A 422 -4.06 7.17 8.57
N SER A 423 -4.56 6.12 7.91
CA SER A 423 -4.02 5.62 6.63
C SER A 423 -3.93 6.70 5.54
N GLY A 424 -5.00 7.48 5.34
CA GLY A 424 -5.02 8.56 4.35
C GLY A 424 -4.02 9.68 4.64
N GLY A 425 -3.93 10.15 5.89
CA GLY A 425 -2.97 11.19 6.27
C GLY A 425 -1.51 10.72 6.16
N THR A 426 -1.27 9.45 6.53
CA THR A 426 0.03 8.78 6.37
C THR A 426 0.42 8.69 4.89
N ALA A 427 -0.52 8.31 4.02
CA ALA A 427 -0.30 8.20 2.58
C ALA A 427 0.02 9.55 1.93
N ILE A 428 -0.58 10.67 2.40
CA ILE A 428 -0.27 12.01 1.87
C ILE A 428 1.12 12.49 2.32
N ALA A 429 1.47 12.29 3.60
CA ALA A 429 2.70 12.83 4.16
C ALA A 429 3.95 12.04 3.74
N ALA A 430 3.86 10.71 3.64
CA ALA A 430 5.02 9.85 3.46
C ALA A 430 5.83 10.13 2.18
N PRO A 431 5.24 10.32 0.99
CA PRO A 431 6.02 10.64 -0.23
C PRO A 431 6.83 11.93 -0.11
N ALA A 432 6.23 12.98 0.47
CA ALA A 432 6.93 14.24 0.73
C ALA A 432 8.08 14.08 1.73
N MET A 433 7.90 13.26 2.77
CA MET A 433 8.98 12.93 3.70
C MET A 433 10.12 12.17 3.00
N ARG A 434 9.80 11.19 2.15
CA ARG A 434 10.80 10.44 1.38
C ARG A 434 11.57 11.31 0.38
N ALA A 435 10.99 12.42 -0.09
CA ALA A 435 11.70 13.36 -0.96
C ALA A 435 12.83 14.10 -0.22
N LEU A 436 12.74 14.27 1.11
CA LEU A 436 13.75 14.95 1.90
C LEU A 436 15.04 14.12 2.02
N PRO A 437 16.22 14.75 2.15
CA PRO A 437 17.48 14.04 2.34
C PRO A 437 17.48 13.08 3.54
N VAL A 438 18.18 11.95 3.41
CA VAL A 438 18.45 11.05 4.55
C VAL A 438 19.18 11.82 5.65
N GLY A 439 18.83 11.54 6.91
CA GLY A 439 19.33 12.24 8.10
C GLY A 439 18.50 13.45 8.50
N VAL A 440 17.62 13.99 7.65
CA VAL A 440 16.58 14.93 8.11
C VAL A 440 15.59 14.16 8.98
N PRO A 441 15.31 14.57 10.23
CA PRO A 441 14.31 13.93 11.07
C PRO A 441 12.93 13.89 10.41
N LYS A 442 12.38 12.70 10.22
CA LYS A 442 11.06 12.44 9.62
C LYS A 442 10.28 11.52 10.54
N LEU A 443 9.14 11.96 11.05
CA LEU A 443 8.32 11.16 11.97
C LEU A 443 6.85 11.20 11.59
N ILE A 444 6.20 10.03 11.50
CA ILE A 444 4.75 9.92 11.31
C ILE A 444 4.15 9.19 12.50
N VAL A 445 3.22 9.85 13.20
CA VAL A 445 2.31 9.20 14.16
C VAL A 445 1.14 8.63 13.37
N SER A 446 1.05 7.30 13.30
CA SER A 446 0.14 6.61 12.39
C SER A 446 -0.63 5.47 13.05
N THR A 447 -1.92 5.35 12.72
CA THR A 447 -2.76 4.21 13.12
C THR A 447 -2.36 2.90 12.44
N ILE A 448 -1.57 2.98 11.37
CA ILE A 448 -1.11 1.82 10.58
C ILE A 448 0.39 1.53 10.78
N ALA A 449 1.04 2.16 11.76
CA ALA A 449 2.46 1.92 12.03
C ALA A 449 2.75 0.47 12.49
N SER A 450 1.75 -0.22 13.05
CA SER A 450 1.86 -1.63 13.48
C SER A 450 1.35 -2.58 12.38
N GLY A 451 1.82 -2.39 11.15
CA GLY A 451 1.44 -3.17 9.97
C GLY A 451 2.53 -3.19 8.90
N ASP A 452 2.17 -3.46 7.64
CA ASP A 452 3.09 -3.29 6.52
C ASP A 452 3.30 -1.80 6.23
N VAL A 453 4.49 -1.32 6.58
CA VAL A 453 4.87 0.08 6.40
C VAL A 453 5.81 0.31 5.22
N GLY A 454 6.16 -0.73 4.45
CA GLY A 454 7.18 -0.66 3.40
C GLY A 454 6.87 0.40 2.34
N ALA A 455 5.59 0.55 1.96
CA ALA A 455 5.15 1.55 0.99
C ALA A 455 5.20 3.00 1.51
N TYR A 456 5.21 3.21 2.84
CA TYR A 456 5.31 4.54 3.46
C TYR A 456 6.75 4.93 3.75
N VAL A 457 7.54 4.02 4.33
CA VAL A 457 8.94 4.29 4.66
C VAL A 457 9.80 4.31 3.38
N GLY A 458 9.60 3.35 2.49
CA GLY A 458 10.37 3.23 1.24
C GLY A 458 11.88 3.15 1.50
N PRO A 459 12.72 3.75 0.64
CA PRO A 459 14.18 3.78 0.83
C PRO A 459 14.66 4.90 1.79
N SER A 460 13.77 5.50 2.59
CA SER A 460 14.11 6.61 3.49
C SER A 460 14.12 6.16 4.95
N ASP A 461 14.75 6.97 5.80
CA ASP A 461 14.79 6.91 7.27
C ASP A 461 13.55 7.53 7.96
N ILE A 462 12.33 7.19 7.49
CA ILE A 462 11.10 7.65 8.15
C ILE A 462 10.84 6.84 9.43
N THR A 463 10.67 7.54 10.56
CA THR A 463 10.26 6.92 11.82
C THR A 463 8.73 6.82 11.89
N MET A 464 8.23 5.60 12.05
CA MET A 464 6.81 5.34 12.27
C MET A 464 6.53 5.16 13.77
N MET A 465 5.62 5.95 14.32
CA MET A 465 5.15 5.82 15.71
C MET A 465 3.68 5.40 15.71
N HIS A 466 3.36 4.29 16.38
CA HIS A 466 1.98 3.82 16.47
C HIS A 466 1.15 4.75 17.35
N SER A 467 -0.01 5.21 16.82
CA SER A 467 -0.89 6.14 17.55
C SER A 467 -1.61 5.49 18.74
N VAL A 468 -1.62 4.16 18.82
CA VAL A 468 -2.31 3.31 19.82
C VAL A 468 -3.84 3.39 19.71
N ALA A 469 -4.40 4.58 19.84
CA ALA A 469 -5.79 4.89 19.54
C ALA A 469 -5.89 5.62 18.19
N ASP A 470 -7.12 5.75 17.66
CA ASP A 470 -7.32 6.57 16.47
C ASP A 470 -6.89 8.02 16.72
N VAL A 471 -6.31 8.65 15.71
CA VAL A 471 -5.92 10.07 15.75
C VAL A 471 -7.16 10.91 15.44
N GLN A 472 -8.13 10.84 16.36
CA GLN A 472 -9.38 11.58 16.32
C GLN A 472 -9.68 12.13 17.73
N GLY A 473 -9.36 13.40 17.92
CA GLY A 473 -9.45 14.11 19.19
C GLY A 473 -8.26 13.85 20.13
N LEU A 474 -8.08 14.79 21.06
CA LEU A 474 -7.10 14.68 22.14
C LEU A 474 -7.73 13.99 23.35
N ASN A 475 -7.40 12.72 23.57
CA ASN A 475 -7.70 11.97 24.78
C ASN A 475 -6.41 11.72 25.59
N SER A 476 -6.52 11.07 26.76
CA SER A 476 -5.35 10.80 27.62
C SER A 476 -4.24 10.05 26.88
N ILE A 477 -4.60 9.04 26.08
CA ILE A 477 -3.64 8.22 25.33
C ILE A 477 -3.05 8.99 24.15
N THR A 478 -3.89 9.61 23.30
CA THR A 478 -3.39 10.33 22.11
C THR A 478 -2.54 11.53 22.51
N ARG A 479 -2.83 12.19 23.64
CA ARG A 479 -2.01 13.27 24.18
C ARG A 479 -0.61 12.79 24.57
N GLU A 480 -0.49 11.66 25.25
CA GLU A 480 0.82 11.09 25.62
C GLU A 480 1.62 10.68 24.38
N VAL A 481 0.99 9.97 23.44
CA VAL A 481 1.66 9.50 22.22
C VAL A 481 2.12 10.68 21.35
N LEU A 482 1.25 11.67 21.12
CA LEU A 482 1.60 12.87 20.35
C LEU A 482 2.67 13.71 21.07
N ALA A 483 2.66 13.76 22.39
CA ALA A 483 3.70 14.43 23.16
C ALA A 483 5.05 13.72 23.03
N ASN A 484 5.08 12.39 23.10
CA ASN A 484 6.30 11.61 22.87
C ASN A 484 6.85 11.83 21.45
N ALA A 485 5.98 11.82 20.45
CA ALA A 485 6.34 12.10 19.06
C ALA A 485 6.96 13.50 18.88
N ALA A 486 6.31 14.52 19.46
CA ALA A 486 6.78 15.90 19.41
C ALA A 486 8.15 16.05 20.10
N ASN A 487 8.33 15.48 21.30
CA ASN A 487 9.60 15.54 22.01
C ASN A 487 10.71 14.74 21.33
N ALA A 488 10.38 13.60 20.70
CA ALA A 488 11.33 12.85 19.87
C ALA A 488 11.80 13.72 18.68
N MET A 489 10.89 14.42 18.02
CA MET A 489 11.23 15.37 16.95
C MET A 489 12.15 16.49 17.46
N VAL A 490 11.86 17.08 18.61
CA VAL A 490 12.71 18.09 19.25
C VAL A 490 14.12 17.54 19.50
N GLY A 491 14.23 16.34 20.08
CA GLY A 491 15.50 15.67 20.37
C GLY A 491 16.32 15.44 19.10
N MET A 492 15.71 14.83 18.07
CA MET A 492 16.37 14.56 16.79
C MET A 492 16.86 15.84 16.11
N VAL A 493 16.04 16.89 16.08
CA VAL A 493 16.40 18.17 15.44
C VAL A 493 17.53 18.87 16.18
N ARG A 494 17.51 18.89 17.52
CA ARG A 494 18.59 19.49 18.32
C ARG A 494 19.90 18.73 18.14
N ALA A 495 19.88 17.41 18.32
CA ALA A 495 21.07 16.57 18.17
C ALA A 495 21.73 16.75 16.81
N ARG A 496 20.93 16.80 15.73
CA ARG A 496 21.45 17.05 14.38
C ARG A 496 22.06 18.44 14.21
N ARG A 497 21.43 19.48 14.75
CA ARG A 497 21.98 20.85 14.71
C ARG A 497 23.30 20.94 15.47
N ASP A 498 23.39 20.28 16.62
CA ASP A 498 24.59 20.28 17.45
C ASP A 498 25.72 19.47 16.79
N ALA A 499 25.43 18.31 16.20
CA ALA A 499 26.40 17.54 15.41
C ALA A 499 26.97 18.35 14.23
N GLY A 500 26.10 19.07 13.50
CA GLY A 500 26.52 19.96 12.41
C GLY A 500 27.41 21.13 12.88
N ARG A 501 27.21 21.64 14.10
CA ARG A 501 28.08 22.68 14.70
C ARG A 501 29.42 22.12 15.18
N GLN A 502 29.42 20.89 15.70
CA GLN A 502 30.59 20.22 16.26
C GLN A 502 31.49 19.59 15.19
N GLY A 503 31.06 19.56 13.92
CA GLY A 503 31.84 18.97 12.82
C GLY A 503 32.01 17.45 12.96
N ILE A 504 31.13 16.79 13.71
CA ILE A 504 31.10 15.32 13.82
C ILE A 504 30.74 14.79 12.41
N GLY A 505 31.74 14.23 11.71
CA GLY A 505 31.68 13.82 10.30
C GLY A 505 32.80 14.39 9.41
N ALA A 506 33.59 15.37 9.89
CA ALA A 506 34.66 16.01 9.10
C ALA A 506 35.90 15.13 8.85
N GLN A 507 35.95 13.90 9.38
CA GLN A 507 37.07 12.96 9.24
C GLN A 507 36.68 11.61 8.62
N GLU A 508 35.49 11.49 8.02
CA GLU A 508 35.06 10.22 7.41
C GLU A 508 35.67 10.02 6.02
N ARG A 509 36.02 8.75 5.72
CA ARG A 509 36.48 8.36 4.38
C ARG A 509 35.36 8.64 3.37
N PRO A 510 35.70 9.04 2.13
CA PRO A 510 34.69 9.19 1.08
C PRO A 510 33.88 7.90 0.92
N THR A 511 32.56 8.04 0.92
CA THR A 511 31.60 6.96 0.83
C THR A 511 31.38 6.54 -0.62
N VAL A 512 31.41 5.23 -0.86
CA VAL A 512 31.18 4.60 -2.16
C VAL A 512 30.05 3.61 -2.04
N ALA A 513 29.05 3.71 -2.91
CA ALA A 513 27.95 2.76 -2.94
C ALA A 513 28.17 1.68 -3.99
N LEU A 514 27.90 0.43 -3.61
CA LEU A 514 28.05 -0.74 -4.48
C LEU A 514 26.80 -1.60 -4.48
N THR A 515 26.38 -2.10 -5.64
CA THR A 515 25.29 -3.09 -5.73
C THR A 515 25.82 -4.52 -5.80
N MET A 516 25.12 -5.44 -5.13
CA MET A 516 25.54 -6.83 -4.95
C MET A 516 24.36 -7.78 -5.05
N PHE A 517 24.60 -8.99 -5.52
CA PHE A 517 23.70 -10.14 -5.36
C PHE A 517 24.51 -11.38 -4.98
N GLY A 518 23.85 -12.44 -4.50
CA GLY A 518 24.54 -13.65 -4.04
C GLY A 518 25.51 -14.25 -5.07
N VAL A 519 25.16 -14.13 -6.35
CA VAL A 519 25.94 -14.63 -7.51
C VAL A 519 27.03 -13.67 -8.02
N THR A 520 27.10 -12.45 -7.50
CA THR A 520 28.16 -11.45 -7.79
C THR A 520 28.94 -11.06 -6.53
N THR A 521 28.70 -11.75 -5.41
CA THR A 521 29.32 -11.47 -4.11
C THR A 521 30.84 -11.53 -4.17
N GLN A 522 31.40 -12.44 -4.98
CA GLN A 522 32.84 -12.57 -5.15
C GLN A 522 33.45 -11.31 -5.78
N CYS A 523 32.88 -10.81 -6.88
CA CYS A 523 33.26 -9.53 -7.50
C CYS A 523 33.23 -8.37 -6.48
N VAL A 524 32.10 -8.23 -5.78
CA VAL A 524 31.91 -7.13 -4.82
C VAL A 524 32.88 -7.22 -3.66
N ARG A 525 33.14 -8.41 -3.11
CA ARG A 525 34.12 -8.58 -2.01
C ARG A 525 35.54 -8.22 -2.42
N GLN A 526 35.93 -8.53 -3.66
CA GLN A 526 37.24 -8.15 -4.20
C GLN A 526 37.35 -6.62 -4.35
N ILE A 527 36.31 -5.97 -4.88
CA ILE A 527 36.25 -4.50 -5.01
C ILE A 527 36.30 -3.82 -3.63
N THR A 528 35.47 -4.26 -2.68
CA THR A 528 35.44 -3.66 -1.34
C THR A 528 36.76 -3.85 -0.61
N GLY A 529 37.37 -5.04 -0.69
CA GLY A 529 38.68 -5.30 -0.07
C GLY A 529 39.81 -4.43 -0.65
N ALA A 530 39.70 -4.02 -1.92
CA ALA A 530 40.67 -3.12 -2.55
C ALA A 530 40.45 -1.64 -2.19
N LEU A 531 39.23 -1.24 -1.80
CA LEU A 531 38.85 0.15 -1.55
C LEU A 531 38.73 0.51 -0.06
N GLU A 532 38.51 -0.46 0.83
CA GLU A 532 38.18 -0.23 2.24
C GLU A 532 39.21 0.59 3.03
N ALA A 533 40.47 0.62 2.59
CA ALA A 533 41.52 1.41 3.22
C ALA A 533 41.30 2.92 3.06
N ASP A 534 40.75 3.34 1.91
CA ASP A 534 40.64 4.74 1.49
C ASP A 534 39.19 5.23 1.41
N TYR A 535 38.23 4.31 1.29
CA TYR A 535 36.80 4.59 1.11
C TYR A 535 35.95 3.87 2.16
N ASP A 536 34.77 4.43 2.45
CA ASP A 536 33.71 3.75 3.20
C ASP A 536 32.75 3.06 2.21
N CYS A 537 32.81 1.74 2.14
CA CYS A 537 32.07 0.96 1.14
C CYS A 537 30.69 0.54 1.66
N LEU A 538 29.63 1.14 1.11
CA LEU A 538 28.25 0.79 1.39
C LEU A 538 27.73 -0.21 0.36
N VAL A 539 27.48 -1.44 0.79
CA VAL A 539 26.99 -2.51 -0.09
C VAL A 539 25.48 -2.65 -0.01
N PHE A 540 24.81 -2.60 -1.16
CA PHE A 540 23.36 -2.71 -1.30
C PHE A 540 22.99 -4.01 -2.00
N HIS A 541 22.16 -4.82 -1.36
CA HIS A 541 21.63 -6.03 -1.98
C HIS A 541 20.59 -5.65 -3.04
N ALA A 542 20.80 -6.07 -4.29
CA ALA A 542 20.01 -5.68 -5.46
C ALA A 542 18.63 -6.36 -5.50
N THR A 543 17.78 -6.07 -4.52
CA THR A 543 16.44 -6.65 -4.33
C THR A 543 15.31 -5.63 -4.59
N GLY A 544 15.54 -4.67 -5.48
CA GLY A 544 14.68 -3.53 -5.79
C GLY A 544 14.81 -2.41 -4.76
N ILE A 545 14.67 -2.73 -3.48
CA ILE A 545 14.85 -1.76 -2.38
C ILE A 545 16.31 -1.32 -2.23
N GLY A 546 17.28 -2.21 -2.51
CA GLY A 546 18.70 -1.90 -2.37
C GLY A 546 19.17 -0.87 -3.37
N GLY A 547 18.87 -1.05 -4.67
CA GLY A 547 19.19 -0.05 -5.68
C GLY A 547 18.52 1.28 -5.41
N ARG A 548 17.25 1.27 -4.98
CA ARG A 548 16.53 2.48 -4.54
C ARG A 548 17.18 3.17 -3.33
N SER A 549 17.71 2.39 -2.39
CA SER A 549 18.39 2.92 -1.20
C SER A 549 19.72 3.55 -1.56
N MET A 550 20.50 2.91 -2.43
CA MET A 550 21.71 3.48 -3.02
C MET A 550 21.40 4.81 -3.71
N GLU A 551 20.43 4.82 -4.62
CA GLU A 551 20.03 6.03 -5.35
C GLU A 551 19.52 7.12 -4.42
N LYS A 552 18.83 6.75 -3.34
CA LYS A 552 18.39 7.71 -2.32
C LYS A 552 19.57 8.38 -1.62
N LEU A 553 20.66 7.67 -1.37
CA LEU A 553 21.87 8.28 -0.81
C LEU A 553 22.59 9.19 -1.82
N VAL A 554 22.58 8.84 -3.11
CA VAL A 554 23.08 9.70 -4.19
C VAL A 554 22.27 11.01 -4.27
N ASP A 555 20.94 10.92 -4.32
CA ASP A 555 20.05 12.10 -4.31
C ASP A 555 20.22 12.94 -3.02
N SER A 556 20.56 12.28 -1.90
CA SER A 556 20.86 12.95 -0.62
C SER A 556 22.28 13.52 -0.54
N ARG A 557 23.12 13.31 -1.57
CA ARG A 557 24.54 13.71 -1.63
C ARG A 557 25.41 13.11 -0.51
N LEU A 558 25.03 11.92 -0.05
CA LEU A 558 25.75 11.18 1.00
C LEU A 558 26.77 10.18 0.43
N VAL A 559 26.83 10.03 -0.89
CA VAL A 559 27.75 9.14 -1.59
C VAL A 559 28.57 9.97 -2.58
N GLN A 560 29.87 9.68 -2.67
CA GLN A 560 30.80 10.38 -3.57
C GLN A 560 31.16 9.57 -4.83
N GLY A 561 30.84 8.28 -4.86
CA GLY A 561 31.02 7.44 -6.04
C GLY A 561 30.11 6.22 -6.05
N VAL A 562 29.77 5.73 -7.24
CA VAL A 562 28.87 4.58 -7.43
C VAL A 562 29.56 3.50 -8.26
N ILE A 563 29.53 2.27 -7.78
CA ILE A 563 29.97 1.06 -8.47
C ILE A 563 28.79 0.08 -8.53
N ASP A 564 27.97 0.23 -9.55
CA ASP A 564 26.73 -0.51 -9.75
C ASP A 564 26.98 -1.80 -10.55
N ILE A 565 27.66 -2.75 -9.93
CA ILE A 565 28.04 -4.03 -10.55
C ILE A 565 26.81 -4.88 -10.88
N THR A 566 25.83 -4.88 -9.99
CA THR A 566 24.70 -5.81 -10.06
C THR A 566 23.41 -5.08 -10.40
N THR A 567 23.01 -5.17 -11.66
CA THR A 567 21.86 -4.45 -12.24
C THR A 567 20.63 -5.35 -12.44
N THR A 568 20.62 -6.54 -11.84
CA THR A 568 19.56 -7.57 -11.89
C THR A 568 18.13 -7.08 -11.59
N GLU A 569 17.96 -6.00 -10.83
CA GLU A 569 16.65 -5.41 -10.54
C GLU A 569 15.89 -4.98 -11.82
N ILE A 570 16.61 -4.76 -12.93
CA ILE A 570 16.06 -4.45 -14.25
C ILE A 570 15.40 -5.68 -14.88
N CYS A 571 15.93 -6.89 -14.65
CA CYS A 571 15.32 -8.14 -15.10
C CYS A 571 13.91 -8.27 -14.50
N ASP A 572 13.84 -8.12 -13.19
CA ASP A 572 12.60 -8.20 -12.44
C ASP A 572 11.59 -7.14 -12.86
N MET A 573 12.05 -5.91 -13.14
CA MET A 573 11.18 -4.83 -13.61
C MET A 573 10.57 -5.12 -14.98
N LEU A 574 11.37 -5.58 -15.95
CA LEU A 574 10.90 -5.80 -17.32
C LEU A 574 10.09 -7.09 -17.48
N VAL A 575 10.43 -8.14 -16.74
CA VAL A 575 9.82 -9.47 -16.90
C VAL A 575 8.74 -9.76 -15.85
N GLY A 576 8.74 -9.03 -14.73
CA GLY A 576 7.74 -9.17 -13.65
C GLY A 576 8.19 -10.07 -12.49
N GLY A 577 9.45 -9.93 -12.07
CA GLY A 577 9.99 -10.58 -10.88
C GLY A 577 9.58 -9.90 -9.55
N ILE A 578 9.99 -10.48 -8.43
CA ILE A 578 9.60 -10.04 -7.07
C ILE A 578 10.48 -8.93 -6.49
N PHE A 579 11.62 -8.66 -7.11
CA PHE A 579 12.59 -7.64 -6.72
C PHE A 579 12.80 -6.56 -7.80
N PRO A 580 11.72 -5.95 -8.35
CA PRO A 580 11.85 -5.04 -9.46
C PRO A 580 12.50 -3.72 -9.04
N ALA A 581 13.30 -3.18 -9.94
CA ALA A 581 13.60 -1.76 -9.97
C ALA A 581 12.33 -0.94 -10.26
N THR A 582 12.44 0.38 -10.15
CA THR A 582 11.43 1.30 -10.70
C THR A 582 11.91 1.86 -12.04
N GLU A 583 11.00 2.38 -12.85
CA GLU A 583 11.34 3.07 -14.12
C GLU A 583 12.35 4.22 -13.96
N ASP A 584 12.49 4.78 -12.75
CA ASP A 584 13.52 5.78 -12.46
C ASP A 584 14.91 5.21 -12.17
N ARG A 585 15.18 3.89 -12.28
CA ARG A 585 16.52 3.32 -12.02
C ARG A 585 17.58 4.02 -12.89
N PHE A 586 18.72 4.30 -12.28
CA PHE A 586 19.80 5.20 -12.72
C PHE A 586 19.49 6.70 -12.65
N GLY A 587 18.28 7.08 -12.25
CA GLY A 587 17.80 8.46 -12.27
C GLY A 587 18.59 9.36 -11.35
N ALA A 588 18.96 8.88 -10.16
CA ALA A 588 19.76 9.66 -9.22
C ALA A 588 21.13 10.03 -9.79
N MET A 589 21.80 9.09 -10.48
CA MET A 589 23.10 9.33 -11.10
C MET A 589 22.99 10.34 -12.26
N ILE A 590 21.91 10.25 -13.05
CA ILE A 590 21.61 11.20 -14.13
C ILE A 590 21.41 12.61 -13.55
N ARG A 591 20.55 12.77 -12.54
CA ARG A 591 20.23 14.07 -11.92
C ARG A 591 21.43 14.68 -11.20
N ALA A 592 22.20 13.85 -10.49
CA ALA A 592 23.36 14.30 -9.71
C ALA A 592 24.63 14.51 -10.56
N ARG A 593 24.63 14.09 -11.84
CA ARG A 593 25.82 14.04 -12.71
C ARG A 593 26.97 13.28 -12.06
N MET A 594 26.63 12.21 -11.33
CA MET A 594 27.57 11.41 -10.54
C MET A 594 28.48 10.60 -11.46
N PRO A 595 29.81 10.52 -11.21
CA PRO A 595 30.66 9.53 -11.84
C PRO A 595 30.12 8.11 -11.59
N TYR A 596 29.90 7.37 -12.67
CA TYR A 596 29.21 6.10 -12.63
C TYR A 596 30.07 4.99 -13.22
N ILE A 597 30.27 3.94 -12.42
CA ILE A 597 30.79 2.67 -12.89
C ILE A 597 29.69 1.63 -12.79
N GLY A 598 29.41 0.93 -13.89
CA GLY A 598 28.34 -0.06 -13.95
C GLY A 598 28.76 -1.34 -14.66
N SER A 599 27.99 -2.40 -14.46
CA SER A 599 28.16 -3.68 -15.16
C SER A 599 26.80 -4.39 -15.33
N CYS A 600 26.83 -5.55 -15.97
CA CYS A 600 25.69 -6.41 -16.29
C CYS A 600 25.41 -7.48 -15.23
N GLY A 601 25.89 -7.32 -14.00
CA GLY A 601 25.88 -8.39 -13.01
C GLY A 601 24.49 -8.92 -12.70
N ALA A 602 24.37 -10.24 -12.74
CA ALA A 602 23.14 -11.00 -12.51
C ALA A 602 21.98 -10.63 -13.47
N LEU A 603 22.25 -10.08 -14.65
CA LEU A 603 21.22 -9.85 -15.68
C LEU A 603 20.74 -11.15 -16.36
N ASP A 604 21.33 -12.29 -16.00
CA ASP A 604 20.93 -13.62 -16.42
C ASP A 604 19.70 -14.17 -15.68
N MET A 605 19.17 -13.47 -14.67
CA MET A 605 18.12 -14.03 -13.81
C MET A 605 16.99 -13.07 -13.44
N VAL A 606 15.76 -13.58 -13.49
CA VAL A 606 14.55 -12.97 -12.90
C VAL A 606 14.25 -13.69 -11.60
N ASN A 607 13.93 -12.93 -10.55
CA ASN A 607 13.69 -13.49 -9.22
C ASN A 607 12.20 -13.74 -9.01
N PHE A 608 11.88 -14.93 -8.49
CA PHE A 608 10.56 -15.29 -8.00
C PHE A 608 10.65 -15.83 -6.58
N GLY A 609 9.48 -15.99 -5.94
CA GLY A 609 9.38 -16.63 -4.64
C GLY A 609 9.65 -18.14 -4.71
N ALA A 610 9.02 -18.89 -3.81
CA ALA A 610 9.07 -20.35 -3.86
C ALA A 610 8.64 -20.86 -5.26
N TYR A 611 9.16 -22.01 -5.69
CA TYR A 611 8.96 -22.53 -7.05
C TYR A 611 7.49 -22.57 -7.46
N GLU A 612 6.61 -22.87 -6.51
CA GLU A 612 5.16 -22.95 -6.67
C GLU A 612 4.50 -21.59 -6.92
N THR A 613 5.17 -20.49 -6.56
CA THR A 613 4.69 -19.12 -6.76
C THR A 613 5.09 -18.52 -8.11
N VAL A 614 5.98 -19.20 -8.86
CA VAL A 614 6.36 -18.77 -10.21
C VAL A 614 5.10 -18.75 -11.09
N PRO A 615 4.81 -17.65 -11.81
CA PRO A 615 3.65 -17.57 -12.71
C PRO A 615 3.64 -18.71 -13.74
N GLN A 616 2.46 -19.26 -14.04
CA GLN A 616 2.30 -20.43 -14.92
C GLN A 616 2.94 -20.22 -16.31
N ALA A 617 2.88 -18.99 -16.84
CA ALA A 617 3.49 -18.63 -18.12
C ALA A 617 5.01 -18.88 -18.16
N PHE A 618 5.68 -18.94 -17.00
CA PHE A 618 7.12 -19.11 -16.87
C PHE A 618 7.54 -20.53 -16.47
N HIS A 619 6.61 -21.47 -16.26
CA HIS A 619 6.96 -22.84 -15.81
C HIS A 619 7.79 -23.64 -16.81
N ALA A 620 7.70 -23.33 -18.10
CA ALA A 620 8.48 -23.97 -19.15
C ALA A 620 9.88 -23.36 -19.33
N ARG A 621 10.21 -22.30 -18.58
CA ARG A 621 11.51 -21.62 -18.65
C ARG A 621 12.56 -22.39 -17.85
N ASN A 622 13.83 -22.05 -18.06
CA ASN A 622 14.92 -22.61 -17.27
C ASN A 622 14.88 -22.02 -15.85
N LEU A 623 14.36 -22.80 -14.90
CA LEU A 623 14.19 -22.42 -13.49
C LEU A 623 15.25 -23.08 -12.62
N TYR A 624 15.88 -22.29 -11.76
CA TYR A 624 16.85 -22.73 -10.77
C TYR A 624 16.33 -22.47 -9.35
N ARG A 625 16.16 -23.54 -8.57
CA ARG A 625 15.70 -23.45 -7.18
C ARG A 625 16.87 -23.07 -6.27
N HIS A 626 17.03 -21.78 -6.00
CA HIS A 626 18.13 -21.29 -5.18
C HIS A 626 17.97 -21.71 -3.71
N ASN A 627 16.77 -21.56 -3.16
CA ASN A 627 16.41 -22.04 -1.82
C ASN A 627 14.89 -22.29 -1.74
N PRO A 628 14.33 -22.79 -0.62
CA PRO A 628 12.90 -23.07 -0.51
C PRO A 628 11.97 -21.86 -0.71
N GLN A 629 12.48 -20.63 -0.65
CA GLN A 629 11.71 -19.39 -0.77
C GLN A 629 12.02 -18.59 -2.03
N ILE A 630 13.07 -18.95 -2.79
CA ILE A 630 13.54 -18.18 -3.96
C ILE A 630 13.84 -19.12 -5.12
N THR A 631 13.23 -18.81 -6.26
CA THR A 631 13.48 -19.46 -7.55
C THR A 631 13.95 -18.41 -8.53
N LEU A 632 15.04 -18.72 -9.23
CA LEU A 632 15.60 -17.88 -10.27
C LEU A 632 15.15 -18.42 -11.63
N MET A 633 14.82 -17.54 -12.57
CA MET A 633 14.49 -17.90 -13.94
C MET A 633 15.53 -17.32 -14.88
N ARG A 634 16.14 -18.14 -15.75
CA ARG A 634 17.11 -17.67 -16.74
C ARG A 634 16.43 -16.76 -17.76
N THR A 635 16.98 -15.56 -17.95
CA THR A 635 16.56 -14.61 -18.99
C THR A 635 16.91 -15.11 -20.39
N THR A 636 16.06 -14.83 -21.39
CA THR A 636 16.31 -15.19 -22.80
C THR A 636 17.18 -14.16 -23.50
N ALA A 637 17.68 -14.49 -24.69
CA ALA A 637 18.37 -13.54 -25.57
C ALA A 637 17.51 -12.31 -25.94
N GLU A 638 16.19 -12.49 -26.12
CA GLU A 638 15.26 -11.39 -26.42
C GLU A 638 15.11 -10.45 -25.21
N GLU A 639 14.91 -11.01 -24.02
CA GLU A 639 14.84 -10.24 -22.77
C GLU A 639 16.16 -9.50 -22.51
N ASN A 640 17.29 -10.15 -22.78
CA ASN A 640 18.63 -9.56 -22.69
C ASN A 640 18.84 -8.40 -23.66
N ALA A 641 18.40 -8.53 -24.91
CA ALA A 641 18.44 -7.42 -25.87
C ALA A 641 17.56 -6.24 -25.41
N ALA A 642 16.37 -6.52 -24.86
CA ALA A 642 15.50 -5.48 -24.30
C ALA A 642 16.14 -4.77 -23.10
N MET A 643 16.77 -5.52 -22.18
CA MET A 643 17.53 -4.95 -21.06
C MET A 643 18.71 -4.11 -21.54
N GLY A 644 19.49 -4.59 -22.50
CA GLY A 644 20.63 -3.86 -23.04
C GLY A 644 20.24 -2.54 -23.70
N LYS A 645 19.11 -2.52 -24.43
CA LYS A 645 18.54 -1.28 -24.96
C LYS A 645 18.09 -0.34 -23.84
N TRP A 646 17.32 -0.83 -22.87
CA TRP A 646 16.82 -0.01 -21.77
C TRP A 646 17.96 0.62 -20.96
N ILE A 647 18.98 -0.18 -20.58
CA ILE A 647 20.18 0.31 -19.89
C ILE A 647 20.91 1.34 -20.78
N GLY A 648 21.13 1.02 -22.06
CA GLY A 648 21.84 1.91 -22.97
C GLY A 648 21.17 3.27 -23.13
N ASP A 649 19.84 3.30 -23.20
CA ASP A 649 19.05 4.53 -23.24
C ASP A 649 19.22 5.38 -21.97
N ARG A 650 19.31 4.74 -20.79
CA ARG A 650 19.56 5.45 -19.53
C ARG A 650 20.99 5.97 -19.42
N LEU A 651 22.00 5.17 -19.81
CA LEU A 651 23.40 5.61 -19.86
C LEU A 651 23.58 6.80 -20.81
N ASN A 652 22.79 6.86 -21.88
CA ASN A 652 22.79 7.97 -22.82
C ASN A 652 22.31 9.30 -22.21
N LEU A 653 21.55 9.26 -21.12
CA LEU A 653 21.08 10.44 -20.38
C LEU A 653 22.08 10.93 -19.32
N MET A 654 23.09 10.12 -18.98
CA MET A 654 24.11 10.52 -18.01
C MET A 654 25.07 11.55 -18.64
N GLU A 655 25.16 12.71 -18.01
CA GLU A 655 26.11 13.78 -18.38
C GLU A 655 27.44 13.69 -17.60
N GLY A 656 27.47 12.92 -16.50
CA GLY A 656 28.68 12.62 -15.75
C GLY A 656 29.57 11.57 -16.44
N PRO A 657 30.82 11.37 -15.98
CA PRO A 657 31.67 10.30 -16.49
C PRO A 657 31.06 8.90 -16.25
N VAL A 658 31.05 8.07 -17.27
CA VAL A 658 30.51 6.70 -17.26
C VAL A 658 31.55 5.71 -17.75
N ARG A 659 31.78 4.64 -17.00
CA ARG A 659 32.50 3.44 -17.46
C ARG A 659 31.61 2.24 -17.22
N PHE A 660 31.16 1.59 -18.28
CA PHE A 660 30.25 0.46 -18.19
C PHE A 660 30.93 -0.79 -18.74
N PHE A 661 31.03 -1.83 -17.91
CA PHE A 661 31.85 -3.00 -18.19
C PHE A 661 30.99 -4.18 -18.64
N LEU A 662 31.46 -4.88 -19.68
CA LEU A 662 30.82 -6.05 -20.27
C LEU A 662 31.70 -7.29 -19.99
N PRO A 663 31.31 -8.18 -19.04
CA PRO A 663 32.08 -9.38 -18.71
C PRO A 663 31.82 -10.50 -19.73
N GLU A 664 32.73 -10.72 -20.67
CA GLU A 664 32.54 -11.70 -21.76
C GLU A 664 32.61 -13.16 -21.28
N GLY A 665 33.14 -13.41 -20.09
CA GLY A 665 33.17 -14.74 -19.47
C GLY A 665 31.89 -15.11 -18.69
N GLY A 666 30.88 -14.23 -18.70
CA GLY A 666 29.58 -14.41 -18.08
C GLY A 666 29.25 -13.39 -16.98
N VAL A 667 27.96 -13.17 -16.75
CA VAL A 667 27.43 -12.08 -15.91
C VAL A 667 27.12 -12.49 -14.47
N SER A 668 27.29 -13.77 -14.10
CA SER A 668 27.01 -14.27 -12.75
C SER A 668 27.78 -15.56 -12.43
N ALA A 669 27.72 -16.01 -11.17
CA ALA A 669 28.26 -17.32 -10.78
C ALA A 669 27.46 -18.52 -11.35
N LEU A 670 26.23 -18.30 -11.82
CA LEU A 670 25.40 -19.31 -12.50
C LEU A 670 25.55 -19.26 -14.02
N ASP A 671 26.09 -18.17 -14.53
CA ASP A 671 26.37 -17.92 -15.93
C ASP A 671 27.89 -17.98 -16.17
N ALA A 672 28.40 -19.21 -16.21
CA ALA A 672 29.79 -19.54 -16.47
C ALA A 672 29.87 -20.96 -17.06
N PRO A 673 30.91 -21.34 -17.83
CA PRO A 673 30.98 -22.64 -18.47
C PRO A 673 30.65 -23.81 -17.52
N GLY A 674 29.65 -24.62 -17.89
CA GLY A 674 29.19 -25.77 -17.10
C GLY A 674 28.22 -25.43 -15.95
N LYS A 675 27.77 -24.18 -15.82
CA LYS A 675 26.78 -23.75 -14.82
C LYS A 675 25.35 -23.69 -15.39
N PRO A 676 24.31 -23.74 -14.54
CA PRO A 676 22.93 -23.90 -14.99
C PRO A 676 22.39 -22.80 -15.92
N PHE A 677 22.90 -21.57 -15.79
CA PHE A 677 22.45 -20.39 -16.54
C PHE A 677 23.45 -19.96 -17.61
N HIS A 678 24.49 -20.76 -17.90
CA HIS A 678 25.45 -20.43 -18.95
C HIS A 678 24.78 -20.38 -20.33
N ASP A 679 24.68 -19.17 -20.88
CA ASP A 679 24.10 -18.93 -22.21
C ASP A 679 24.83 -17.79 -22.94
N PRO A 680 25.94 -18.09 -23.62
CA PRO A 680 26.72 -17.08 -24.35
C PRO A 680 25.92 -16.34 -25.42
N ALA A 681 24.85 -16.93 -25.96
CA ALA A 681 24.02 -16.28 -26.95
C ALA A 681 23.13 -15.19 -26.33
N ALA A 682 22.63 -15.42 -25.10
CA ALA A 682 21.91 -14.41 -24.35
C ALA A 682 22.82 -13.24 -23.94
N ASP A 683 24.04 -13.53 -23.52
CA ASP A 683 25.01 -12.49 -23.11
C ASP A 683 25.46 -11.66 -24.31
N ASP A 684 25.74 -12.29 -25.46
CA ASP A 684 26.06 -11.60 -26.71
C ASP A 684 24.89 -10.73 -27.20
N ALA A 685 23.63 -11.17 -27.03
CA ALA A 685 22.46 -10.34 -27.33
C ALA A 685 22.38 -9.11 -26.43
N LEU A 686 22.66 -9.24 -25.13
CA LEU A 686 22.76 -8.12 -24.18
C LEU A 686 23.84 -7.12 -24.60
N PHE A 687 25.05 -7.61 -24.89
CA PHE A 687 26.20 -6.77 -25.20
C PHE A 687 26.02 -6.04 -26.53
N ARG A 688 25.54 -6.71 -27.58
CA ARG A 688 25.23 -6.06 -28.86
C ARG A 688 24.14 -5.00 -28.73
N ALA A 689 23.12 -5.24 -27.92
CA ALA A 689 22.08 -4.24 -27.67
C ALA A 689 22.64 -2.99 -26.96
N LEU A 690 23.52 -3.18 -25.97
CA LEU A 690 24.23 -2.07 -25.32
C LEU A 690 25.11 -1.30 -26.31
N GLU A 691 25.92 -2.01 -27.11
CA GLU A 691 26.85 -1.40 -28.08
C GLU A 691 26.13 -0.62 -29.18
N SER A 692 25.00 -1.13 -29.65
CA SER A 692 24.19 -0.45 -30.67
C SER A 692 23.40 0.74 -30.11
N THR A 693 23.09 0.74 -28.81
CA THR A 693 22.28 1.79 -28.19
C THR A 693 23.14 2.92 -27.61
N VAL A 694 24.25 2.60 -26.94
CA VAL A 694 25.06 3.58 -26.23
C VAL A 694 25.91 4.42 -27.19
N ARG A 695 25.72 5.74 -27.11
CA ARG A 695 26.54 6.71 -27.84
C ARG A 695 27.86 6.92 -27.09
N GLN A 696 28.89 6.17 -27.44
CA GLN A 696 30.19 6.27 -26.77
C GLN A 696 30.85 7.65 -26.99
N THR A 697 31.44 8.19 -25.94
CA THR A 697 32.19 9.46 -25.92
C THR A 697 33.44 9.30 -25.05
N SER A 698 34.30 10.32 -24.96
CA SER A 698 35.41 10.31 -23.99
C SER A 698 34.93 10.21 -22.53
N ALA A 699 33.74 10.77 -22.25
CA ALA A 699 33.13 10.73 -20.93
C ALA A 699 32.34 9.44 -20.68
N ARG A 700 31.79 8.78 -21.72
CA ARG A 700 30.96 7.57 -21.60
C ARG A 700 31.51 6.44 -22.47
N GLN A 701 32.03 5.40 -21.83
CA GLN A 701 32.68 4.29 -22.53
C GLN A 701 32.05 2.95 -22.14
N LEU A 702 31.86 2.09 -23.13
CA LEU A 702 31.62 0.66 -22.93
C LEU A 702 32.96 -0.07 -23.00
N ILE A 703 33.22 -0.95 -22.04
CA ILE A 703 34.51 -1.65 -21.94
C ILE A 703 34.25 -3.14 -21.84
N ARG A 704 34.66 -3.89 -22.88
CA ARG A 704 34.65 -5.35 -22.87
C ARG A 704 35.86 -5.87 -22.11
N LEU A 705 35.64 -6.89 -21.27
CA LEU A 705 36.69 -7.61 -20.57
C LEU A 705 36.53 -9.11 -20.82
N PRO A 706 37.60 -9.83 -21.21
CA PRO A 706 37.55 -11.26 -21.53
C PRO A 706 37.54 -12.13 -20.27
N HIS A 707 36.71 -11.78 -19.30
CA HIS A 707 36.66 -12.33 -17.95
C HIS A 707 35.21 -12.52 -17.51
N ASN A 708 34.96 -13.51 -16.67
CA ASN A 708 33.70 -13.60 -15.94
C ASN A 708 33.62 -12.46 -14.92
N ILE A 709 32.42 -11.99 -14.59
CA ILE A 709 32.24 -10.90 -13.64
C ILE A 709 32.91 -11.14 -12.28
N ASN A 710 33.05 -12.40 -11.86
CA ASN A 710 33.63 -12.78 -10.58
C ASN A 710 35.15 -13.04 -10.61
N ASP A 711 35.77 -12.94 -11.78
CA ASP A 711 37.21 -13.12 -11.92
C ASP A 711 37.97 -11.93 -11.28
N PRO A 712 39.10 -12.18 -10.58
CA PRO A 712 39.93 -11.13 -9.97
C PRO A 712 40.32 -10.00 -10.93
N GLU A 713 40.61 -10.34 -12.19
CA GLU A 713 41.01 -9.42 -13.24
C GLU A 713 39.88 -8.44 -13.59
N PHE A 714 38.62 -8.90 -13.59
CA PHE A 714 37.46 -8.05 -13.81
C PHE A 714 37.34 -7.00 -12.69
N SER A 715 37.33 -7.45 -11.45
CA SER A 715 37.24 -6.57 -10.27
C SER A 715 38.42 -5.58 -10.19
N ALA A 716 39.63 -5.99 -10.59
CA ALA A 716 40.79 -5.12 -10.59
C ALA A 716 40.64 -3.95 -11.59
N GLU A 717 40.09 -4.18 -12.78
CA GLU A 717 39.88 -3.11 -13.77
C GLU A 717 38.75 -2.16 -13.34
N ILE A 718 37.71 -2.67 -12.66
CA ILE A 718 36.68 -1.84 -12.00
C ILE A 718 37.33 -0.87 -11.00
N VAL A 719 38.14 -1.39 -10.08
CA VAL A 719 38.80 -0.59 -9.04
C VAL A 719 39.72 0.46 -9.65
N LYS A 720 40.54 0.05 -10.62
CA LYS A 720 41.44 0.96 -11.35
C LYS A 720 40.68 2.10 -12.02
N SER A 721 39.56 1.78 -12.68
CA SER A 721 38.72 2.78 -13.35
C SER A 721 38.01 3.69 -12.34
N PHE A 722 37.59 3.15 -11.20
CA PHE A 722 36.98 3.92 -10.11
C PHE A 722 37.93 4.96 -9.54
N ILE A 723 39.16 4.54 -9.23
CA ILE A 723 40.23 5.42 -8.73
C ILE A 723 40.58 6.48 -9.77
N ALA A 724 40.64 6.12 -11.06
CA ALA A 724 40.93 7.06 -12.13
C ALA A 724 39.85 8.16 -12.28
N LEU A 725 38.57 7.81 -12.14
CA LEU A 725 37.46 8.78 -12.26
C LEU A 725 37.29 9.68 -11.04
N ASN A 726 37.53 9.16 -9.84
CA ASN A 726 37.27 9.89 -8.59
C ASN A 726 38.51 10.57 -8.02
N GLY A 727 39.64 10.47 -8.74
CA GLY A 727 40.95 10.92 -8.30
C GLY A 727 41.48 9.96 -7.24
N GLY A 728 42.64 9.33 -7.50
CA GLY A 728 43.33 8.59 -6.46
C GLY A 728 43.53 9.49 -5.26
N GLY A 729 42.98 9.09 -4.11
CA GLY A 729 43.30 9.74 -2.85
C GLY A 729 44.81 9.92 -2.83
N ARG A 730 45.28 11.18 -2.78
CA ARG A 730 46.71 11.42 -2.57
C ARG A 730 47.09 10.54 -1.40
N PRO A 731 48.05 9.60 -1.55
CA PRO A 731 48.47 8.80 -0.43
C PRO A 731 48.86 9.77 0.67
N ARG A 732 48.14 9.72 1.81
CA ARG A 732 48.56 10.44 3.00
C ARG A 732 50.01 10.02 3.22
N ARG A 733 50.93 10.97 3.00
CA ARG A 733 52.35 10.81 3.27
C ARG A 733 52.42 10.16 4.66
N ARG A 734 52.83 8.90 4.74
CA ARG A 734 53.14 8.27 6.03
C ARG A 734 54.07 9.27 6.72
N ALA A 735 53.62 9.83 7.84
CA ALA A 735 54.50 10.56 8.73
C ALA A 735 55.59 9.56 9.10
N SER A 736 56.73 9.68 8.44
CA SER A 736 57.93 8.95 8.79
C SER A 736 58.33 9.53 10.14
N GLY A 737 58.27 8.69 11.17
CA GLY A 737 58.84 9.02 12.46
C GLY A 737 60.31 9.39 12.29
N ARG A 738 60.64 10.60 12.69
CA ARG A 738 61.88 10.96 13.35
C ARG A 738 61.54 11.87 14.51
#